data_AF-A0AAD3D4I0-F1
#
_entry.id   AF-A0AAD3D4I0-F1
#
_cell.length_a   1.000
_cell.length_b   1.000
_cell.length_c   1.000
_cell.angle_alpha   90.00
_cell.angle_beta   90.00
_cell.angle_gamma   90.00
#
_symmetry.space_group_name_H-M   'P 1'
#
loop_
_entity.id
_entity.type
_entity.pdbx_description
1 polymer ?
#
loop_
_entity_poly.entity_id
_entity_poly.type
_entity_poly.pdbx_seq_one_letter_code
_entity_poly.pdbx_strand_id
1 'polypeptide(L)'
;MYSIPMKFLLSTLFAVSSLVASSSAAAVNFQAECQEATYYSTLPTDISQWTPDNLGPLLKSTHRNRLPYTSTNFDTWDALIDVDIGFSTDTVRLIYKEADVSSLVYGTSDTWNREHLWPKSLGVGSSGYDYTDIHALRPSDWNVNAARGNKFFGECGVADVQADCRVGHPEALSTETDNVVWSPPSEVRGDIARAMFYMATRYYGDADGNDPDLRLVDCPNATNINELAYLSVMLKWHAEDPVSEREKARNDRVCSNWQGNRNPFVDHPELVQQIFGFPRAQPVNGEGYDCSIPPASPSPTSSPTSSPTSSPTSAPTLSSTSSPTSAANGVGRTKHALALLTLLLLVQLLKDMNEEIEKIQSLNRGGRIPIELSLASTSLSSPTKPSNINKLLPRSSYLHVALEKEIRYYQKYAPCFLYSFRSTEEPAEENIDSEQKEETDVSSTKENDSNKDSVTTDEINKEEPFPLCWFEDEATGDPLKWQHFIGVNYDMIKMKTERDTNGITSTLIPWKIRIHFTSYPASLLPMTQIGDDDILKNLTRNYLNSLKQSLYIQHQSNKIGKNMTKDSHTRLWHSLKSFEFNDSFREIMDELNSGNKEMYASIEKVPIRLWIDDRPVFSRPCQPQQTLKDVLHAWLRNLSEFEFSWRIQGIEVPLECNMEELWKTLCHPDRFLYISILTIKNKQ
;
A
#
# COMPACT_ATOMS: atom_id res chain seq x y z
N MET A 1 -21.99 -28.85 33.61
CA MET A 1 -21.42 -30.17 33.26
C MET A 1 -21.60 -30.31 31.75
N TYR A 2 -20.66 -29.92 30.90
CA TYR A 2 -19.32 -30.46 30.73
C TYR A 2 -18.31 -29.33 30.48
N SER A 3 -17.23 -29.34 31.26
CA SER A 3 -16.03 -28.54 31.07
C SER A 3 -14.87 -29.54 31.03
N ILE A 4 -13.84 -29.21 30.23
CA ILE A 4 -12.50 -29.83 30.13
C ILE A 4 -12.38 -31.00 29.11
N PRO A 5 -11.38 -31.00 28.20
CA PRO A 5 -10.79 -29.86 27.49
C PRO A 5 -10.37 -30.15 26.02
N MET A 6 -10.37 -29.11 25.20
CA MET A 6 -9.74 -29.02 23.86
C MET A 6 -8.19 -29.06 23.90
N LYS A 7 -7.59 -29.54 25.00
CA LYS A 7 -6.14 -29.65 25.21
C LYS A 7 -5.56 -31.00 24.76
N PHE A 8 -6.40 -31.99 24.44
CA PHE A 8 -5.92 -33.34 24.11
C PHE A 8 -5.67 -33.59 22.61
N LEU A 9 -6.20 -32.76 21.69
CA LEU A 9 -5.99 -32.95 20.25
C LEU A 9 -4.72 -32.27 19.69
N LEU A 10 -4.06 -31.42 20.46
CA LEU A 10 -2.88 -30.65 20.02
C LEU A 10 -1.54 -31.20 20.54
N SER A 11 -1.53 -32.34 21.25
CA SER A 11 -0.34 -32.85 21.96
C SER A 11 0.40 -34.02 21.28
N THR A 12 -0.03 -34.50 20.12
CA THR A 12 0.59 -35.67 19.45
C THR A 12 1.49 -35.34 18.26
N LEU A 13 1.84 -34.08 18.03
CA LEU A 13 2.83 -33.70 17.03
C LEU A 13 3.89 -32.77 17.65
N PHE A 14 5.13 -33.26 17.62
CA PHE A 14 6.40 -32.56 17.85
C PHE A 14 6.92 -32.42 19.30
N ALA A 15 7.74 -33.41 19.66
CA ALA A 15 8.89 -33.24 20.53
C ALA A 15 10.16 -33.20 19.66
N VAL A 16 10.97 -32.13 19.76
CA VAL A 16 12.44 -32.09 19.96
C VAL A 16 12.93 -30.63 19.87
N SER A 17 13.65 -30.23 20.92
CA SER A 17 14.20 -28.92 21.37
C SER A 17 15.31 -28.34 20.44
N SER A 18 15.50 -27.02 20.20
CA SER A 18 15.93 -25.83 21.02
C SER A 18 17.45 -25.46 20.96
N LEU A 19 17.72 -24.15 21.15
CA LEU A 19 18.98 -23.35 21.30
C LEU A 19 19.66 -22.84 19.99
N VAL A 20 20.07 -21.57 19.82
CA VAL A 20 21.01 -20.73 20.64
C VAL A 20 20.66 -19.22 20.59
N ALA A 21 21.20 -18.47 21.57
CA ALA A 21 20.89 -17.13 22.04
C ALA A 21 21.67 -15.92 21.43
N SER A 22 21.02 -14.75 21.57
CA SER A 22 21.50 -13.41 21.98
C SER A 22 22.69 -12.69 21.30
N SER A 23 22.41 -11.50 20.74
CA SER A 23 23.05 -10.23 21.15
C SER A 23 22.13 -9.05 20.79
N SER A 24 21.97 -8.09 21.71
CA SER A 24 21.01 -6.99 21.69
C SER A 24 21.65 -5.67 21.26
N ALA A 25 20.98 -4.93 20.38
CA ALA A 25 21.18 -3.49 20.18
C ALA A 25 19.81 -2.80 20.37
N ALA A 26 19.78 -1.77 21.22
CA ALA A 26 18.57 -1.11 21.70
C ALA A 26 17.69 -0.57 20.56
N ALA A 27 16.39 -0.87 20.58
CA ALA A 27 15.41 -0.31 19.66
C ALA A 27 15.01 1.12 20.08
N VAL A 28 15.14 2.08 19.15
CA VAL A 28 14.76 3.48 19.35
C VAL A 28 13.28 3.67 19.01
N ASN A 29 12.53 4.32 19.91
CA ASN A 29 11.13 4.68 19.70
C ASN A 29 11.03 5.95 18.83
N PHE A 30 11.01 5.78 17.50
CA PHE A 30 11.00 6.87 16.51
C PHE A 30 9.84 7.87 16.66
N GLN A 31 8.71 7.47 17.23
CA GLN A 31 7.47 8.23 17.13
C GLN A 31 7.46 9.53 17.94
N ALA A 32 8.17 9.58 19.07
CA ALA A 32 8.30 10.79 19.89
C ALA A 32 9.39 11.74 19.37
N GLU A 33 10.47 11.19 18.82
CA GLU A 33 11.61 11.95 18.26
C GLU A 33 11.30 12.55 16.89
N CYS A 34 10.34 11.98 16.16
CA CYS A 34 9.89 12.47 14.85
C CYS A 34 8.81 13.54 14.92
N GLN A 35 8.35 13.94 16.12
CA GLN A 35 7.53 15.14 16.26
C GLN A 35 8.38 16.35 15.85
N GLU A 36 7.87 17.21 14.98
CA GLU A 36 8.60 18.33 14.36
C GLU A 36 9.39 19.16 15.40
N ALA A 37 8.71 19.60 16.48
CA ALA A 37 9.33 20.38 17.56
C ALA A 37 10.49 19.63 18.26
N THR A 38 10.38 18.32 18.41
CA THR A 38 11.43 17.48 19.01
C THR A 38 12.56 17.24 18.02
N TYR A 39 12.22 16.96 16.76
CA TYR A 39 13.14 16.59 15.70
C TYR A 39 14.14 17.72 15.41
N TYR A 40 13.66 18.97 15.37
CA TYR A 40 14.50 20.15 15.10
C TYR A 40 15.06 20.82 16.36
N SER A 41 14.87 20.24 17.55
CA SER A 41 15.23 20.87 18.84
C SER A 41 16.72 21.16 19.03
N THR A 42 17.60 20.55 18.25
CA THR A 42 19.05 20.78 18.28
C THR A 42 19.50 21.96 17.42
N LEU A 43 18.62 22.48 16.55
CA LEU A 43 18.88 23.64 15.72
C LEU A 43 18.58 24.95 16.49
N PRO A 44 19.10 26.10 16.02
CA PRO A 44 18.71 27.40 16.56
C PRO A 44 17.19 27.58 16.55
N THR A 45 16.65 28.26 17.57
CA THR A 45 15.20 28.53 17.64
C THR A 45 14.70 29.45 16.53
N ASP A 46 15.60 30.27 15.97
CA ASP A 46 15.31 31.15 14.85
C ASP A 46 15.62 30.41 13.54
N ILE A 47 14.56 30.09 12.77
CA ILE A 47 14.64 29.37 11.49
C ILE A 47 15.52 30.12 10.48
N SER A 48 15.62 31.46 10.58
CA SER A 48 16.49 32.25 9.69
C SER A 48 17.98 31.94 9.85
N GLN A 49 18.37 31.23 10.91
CA GLN A 49 19.73 30.78 11.18
C GLN A 49 19.99 29.34 10.73
N TRP A 50 19.00 28.67 10.15
CA TRP A 50 19.16 27.32 9.62
C TRP A 50 19.90 27.39 8.28
N THR A 51 20.98 26.63 8.18
CA THR A 51 21.85 26.62 7.00
C THR A 51 22.19 25.18 6.65
N PRO A 52 22.69 24.89 5.43
CA PRO A 52 23.15 23.56 5.09
C PRO A 52 24.17 22.97 6.11
N ASP A 53 24.98 23.82 6.75
CA ASP A 53 26.00 23.40 7.72
C ASP A 53 25.42 22.82 9.02
N ASN A 54 24.20 23.21 9.43
CA ASN A 54 23.53 22.65 10.60
C ASN A 54 22.42 21.65 10.22
N LEU A 55 21.74 21.86 9.11
CA LEU A 55 20.73 20.94 8.58
C LEU A 55 21.36 19.63 8.10
N GLY A 56 22.42 19.68 7.29
CA GLY A 56 23.09 18.50 6.74
C GLY A 56 23.47 17.47 7.82
N PRO A 57 24.19 17.86 8.88
CA PRO A 57 24.51 16.98 10.00
C PRO A 57 23.29 16.45 10.77
N LEU A 58 22.23 17.25 10.94
CA LEU A 58 20.98 16.78 11.56
C LEU A 58 20.33 15.69 10.70
N LEU A 59 20.16 15.95 9.40
CA LEU A 59 19.58 14.98 8.48
C LEU A 59 20.43 13.70 8.47
N LYS A 60 21.76 13.84 8.46
CA LYS A 60 22.72 12.74 8.53
C LYS A 60 22.57 11.87 9.76
N SER A 61 22.64 12.49 10.93
CA SER A 61 22.60 11.78 12.21
C SER A 61 21.24 11.13 12.50
N THR A 62 20.14 11.68 11.98
CA THR A 62 18.78 11.18 12.23
C THR A 62 18.31 10.09 11.27
N HIS A 63 18.92 9.99 10.07
CA HIS A 63 18.66 8.89 9.12
C HIS A 63 19.35 7.61 9.59
N ARG A 64 18.75 6.98 10.58
CA ARG A 64 19.35 5.90 11.35
C ARG A 64 19.11 4.54 10.74
N ASN A 65 17.97 4.36 10.06
CA ASN A 65 17.59 3.08 9.48
C ASN A 65 17.78 3.10 7.96
N ARG A 66 18.88 2.49 7.49
CA ARG A 66 19.11 2.27 6.06
C ARG A 66 18.25 1.10 5.58
N LEU A 67 17.28 1.39 4.73
CA LEU A 67 16.41 0.37 4.18
C LEU A 67 17.17 -0.50 3.17
N PRO A 68 17.06 -1.84 3.22
CA PRO A 68 17.54 -2.70 2.16
C PRO A 68 16.89 -2.37 0.80
N TYR A 69 17.61 -2.58 -0.30
CA TYR A 69 17.05 -2.54 -1.66
C TYR A 69 16.83 -3.97 -2.16
N THR A 70 16.00 -4.74 -1.47
CA THR A 70 15.77 -6.17 -1.72
C THR A 70 14.33 -6.43 -2.17
N SER A 71 13.86 -7.69 -2.01
CA SER A 71 12.45 -8.09 -2.07
C SER A 71 12.16 -9.19 -1.02
N THR A 72 12.75 -9.10 0.18
CA THR A 72 12.74 -10.21 1.17
C THR A 72 12.33 -9.76 2.59
N ASN A 73 13.10 -8.86 3.21
CA ASN A 73 12.84 -8.29 4.55
C ASN A 73 12.10 -6.94 4.42
N PHE A 74 11.93 -6.21 5.53
CA PHE A 74 11.55 -4.79 5.48
C PHE A 74 12.54 -4.03 4.63
N ASP A 75 12.08 -3.56 3.47
CA ASP A 75 12.90 -2.96 2.44
C ASP A 75 12.16 -1.80 1.77
N THR A 76 12.81 -1.20 0.77
CA THR A 76 12.28 0.00 0.11
C THR A 76 10.94 -0.23 -0.59
N TRP A 77 10.55 -1.45 -0.96
CA TRP A 77 9.20 -1.68 -1.50
C TRP A 77 8.15 -1.43 -0.44
N ASP A 78 8.32 -2.02 0.74
CA ASP A 78 7.34 -1.91 1.82
C ASP A 78 7.22 -0.47 2.31
N ALA A 79 8.35 0.24 2.35
CA ALA A 79 8.38 1.64 2.71
C ALA A 79 7.56 2.47 1.73
N LEU A 80 7.77 2.28 0.42
CA LEU A 80 7.02 3.02 -0.60
C LEU A 80 5.53 2.67 -0.62
N ILE A 81 5.15 1.44 -0.30
CA ILE A 81 3.73 1.06 -0.16
C ILE A 81 3.06 1.83 0.99
N ASP A 82 3.76 2.05 2.11
CA ASP A 82 3.24 2.80 3.25
C ASP A 82 3.24 4.32 3.02
N VAL A 83 4.36 4.87 2.56
CA VAL A 83 4.55 6.33 2.48
C VAL A 83 3.89 6.95 1.24
N ASP A 84 3.73 6.18 0.16
CA ASP A 84 3.03 6.58 -1.07
C ASP A 84 1.72 5.79 -1.27
N ILE A 85 1.05 5.45 -0.16
CA ILE A 85 -0.26 4.77 -0.15
C ILE A 85 -1.29 5.48 -1.05
N GLY A 86 -2.03 4.69 -1.81
CA GLY A 86 -3.13 5.18 -2.63
C GLY A 86 -4.46 5.31 -1.87
N PHE A 87 -5.58 5.27 -2.60
CA PHE A 87 -6.95 5.30 -2.09
C PHE A 87 -7.26 4.11 -1.18
N SER A 88 -6.58 2.97 -1.34
CA SER A 88 -6.66 1.86 -0.41
C SER A 88 -5.27 1.44 0.08
N THR A 89 -5.22 0.73 1.20
CA THR A 89 -3.99 0.17 1.78
C THR A 89 -3.28 -0.82 0.86
N ASP A 90 -3.97 -1.27 -0.18
CA ASP A 90 -3.48 -2.25 -1.14
C ASP A 90 -3.11 -1.61 -2.48
N THR A 91 -3.14 -0.27 -2.55
CA THR A 91 -2.69 0.49 -3.71
C THR A 91 -1.56 1.42 -3.33
N VAL A 92 -0.75 1.72 -4.33
CA VAL A 92 0.33 2.70 -4.27
C VAL A 92 0.08 3.77 -5.34
N ARG A 93 0.33 5.03 -5.01
CA ARG A 93 0.20 6.18 -5.91
C ARG A 93 1.47 6.33 -6.74
N LEU A 94 1.33 6.31 -8.06
CA LEU A 94 2.48 6.48 -8.97
C LEU A 94 2.78 7.96 -9.24
N ILE A 95 4.06 8.33 -9.12
CA ILE A 95 4.50 9.73 -9.16
C ILE A 95 4.21 10.44 -10.48
N TYR A 96 4.48 9.81 -11.63
CA TYR A 96 4.32 10.45 -12.95
C TYR A 96 2.97 10.17 -13.62
N LYS A 97 2.33 9.06 -13.25
CA LYS A 97 1.07 8.62 -13.87
C LYS A 97 -0.16 9.13 -13.12
N GLU A 98 0.02 9.58 -11.88
CA GLU A 98 -1.07 10.07 -11.02
C GLU A 98 -2.23 9.07 -10.95
N ALA A 99 -1.88 7.80 -10.91
CA ALA A 99 -2.83 6.70 -10.80
C ALA A 99 -2.41 5.76 -9.68
N ASP A 100 -3.43 5.09 -9.16
CA ASP A 100 -3.29 4.12 -8.11
C ASP A 100 -3.22 2.73 -8.72
N VAL A 101 -2.14 2.02 -8.42
CA VAL A 101 -1.95 0.65 -8.89
C VAL A 101 -1.80 -0.29 -7.71
N SER A 102 -1.94 -1.59 -7.96
CA SER A 102 -1.75 -2.62 -6.95
C SER A 102 -0.37 -2.51 -6.30
N SER A 103 -0.32 -2.40 -4.97
CA SER A 103 0.92 -2.27 -4.21
C SER A 103 1.76 -3.56 -4.18
N LEU A 104 1.16 -4.72 -4.41
CA LEU A 104 1.81 -6.04 -4.25
C LEU A 104 2.31 -6.69 -5.54
N VAL A 105 2.05 -6.06 -6.69
CA VAL A 105 2.55 -6.54 -7.99
C VAL A 105 3.50 -5.45 -8.48
N TYR A 106 4.80 -5.70 -8.35
CA TYR A 106 5.85 -4.71 -8.55
C TYR A 106 7.12 -5.34 -9.12
N GLY A 107 8.01 -4.49 -9.65
CA GLY A 107 9.34 -4.90 -10.10
C GLY A 107 9.39 -5.64 -11.43
N THR A 108 8.31 -5.58 -12.21
CA THR A 108 8.23 -6.14 -13.58
C THR A 108 7.75 -5.08 -14.58
N SER A 109 7.95 -5.32 -15.88
CA SER A 109 7.63 -4.37 -16.96
C SER A 109 6.17 -3.92 -17.03
N ASP A 110 5.25 -4.72 -16.49
CA ASP A 110 3.80 -4.48 -16.53
C ASP A 110 3.27 -3.92 -15.20
N THR A 111 4.17 -3.46 -14.34
CA THR A 111 3.90 -3.07 -12.95
C THR A 111 4.65 -1.82 -12.57
N TRP A 112 4.52 -1.38 -11.32
CA TRP A 112 5.31 -0.27 -10.82
C TRP A 112 6.70 -0.70 -10.37
N ASN A 113 7.63 0.25 -10.36
CA ASN A 113 8.99 0.09 -9.85
C ASN A 113 9.41 1.26 -8.96
N ARG A 114 10.61 1.12 -8.39
CA ARG A 114 11.26 2.15 -7.56
C ARG A 114 11.94 3.14 -8.49
N GLU A 115 11.37 4.32 -8.59
CA GLU A 115 11.95 5.47 -9.27
C GLU A 115 12.95 6.16 -8.35
N HIS A 116 14.16 6.37 -8.88
CA HIS A 116 15.18 7.19 -8.25
C HIS A 116 15.03 8.61 -8.80
N LEU A 117 14.35 9.50 -8.05
CA LEU A 117 14.17 10.89 -8.50
C LEU A 117 15.51 11.55 -8.80
N TRP A 118 16.53 11.26 -7.99
CA TRP A 118 17.93 11.53 -8.32
C TRP A 118 18.59 10.30 -8.96
N PRO A 119 18.92 10.31 -10.27
CA PRO A 119 19.40 9.12 -10.97
C PRO A 119 20.76 8.62 -10.47
N LYS A 120 20.94 7.30 -10.50
CA LYS A 120 22.21 6.64 -10.11
C LYS A 120 23.40 7.05 -10.97
N SER A 121 23.16 7.34 -12.25
CA SER A 121 24.20 7.81 -13.16
C SER A 121 24.61 9.27 -12.90
N LEU A 122 23.90 9.97 -12.01
CA LEU A 122 24.12 11.37 -11.66
C LEU A 122 24.40 11.53 -10.15
N GLY A 123 25.09 10.56 -9.53
CA GLY A 123 25.85 10.78 -8.30
C GLY A 123 25.37 9.96 -7.12
N VAL A 124 24.12 9.48 -7.18
CA VAL A 124 23.61 8.46 -6.24
C VAL A 124 24.31 7.13 -6.52
N GLY A 125 24.88 6.52 -5.49
CA GLY A 125 25.57 5.24 -5.55
C GLY A 125 24.66 4.07 -5.94
N SER A 126 25.25 2.89 -6.07
CA SER A 126 24.51 1.62 -6.27
C SER A 126 24.17 0.91 -4.96
N SER A 127 24.52 1.52 -3.83
CA SER A 127 24.31 1.06 -2.46
C SER A 127 24.56 2.24 -1.51
N GLY A 128 23.96 2.24 -0.33
CA GLY A 128 24.18 3.32 0.65
C GLY A 128 22.88 3.94 1.12
N TYR A 129 23.00 4.98 1.94
CA TYR A 129 21.84 5.74 2.43
C TYR A 129 21.19 6.52 1.29
N ASP A 130 21.99 7.21 0.48
CA ASP A 130 21.60 7.88 -0.77
C ASP A 130 20.82 6.98 -1.72
N TYR A 131 21.25 5.73 -1.88
CA TYR A 131 20.62 4.77 -2.78
C TYR A 131 19.23 4.32 -2.33
N THR A 132 18.97 4.37 -1.02
CA THR A 132 17.77 3.78 -0.40
C THR A 132 16.90 4.83 0.29
N ASP A 133 17.23 6.11 0.13
CA ASP A 133 16.53 7.23 0.76
C ASP A 133 15.14 7.41 0.14
N ILE A 134 14.10 7.10 0.90
CA ILE A 134 12.70 7.19 0.47
C ILE A 134 12.18 8.62 0.43
N HIS A 135 12.97 9.64 0.78
CA HIS A 135 12.67 11.02 0.38
C HIS A 135 12.88 11.25 -1.12
N ALA A 136 13.74 10.45 -1.77
CA ALA A 136 14.02 10.52 -3.21
C ALA A 136 13.69 9.25 -4.01
N LEU A 137 13.28 8.17 -3.34
CA LEU A 137 12.61 7.05 -4.00
C LEU A 137 11.10 7.30 -4.08
N ARG A 138 10.51 7.08 -5.25
CA ARG A 138 9.05 7.11 -5.46
C ARG A 138 8.56 5.88 -6.24
N PRO A 139 7.28 5.50 -6.10
CA PRO A 139 6.65 4.53 -7.00
C PRO A 139 6.44 5.15 -8.38
N SER A 140 6.86 4.47 -9.44
CA SER A 140 6.56 4.86 -10.83
C SER A 140 6.11 3.67 -11.65
N ASP A 141 5.34 3.89 -12.70
CA ASP A 141 5.16 2.87 -13.73
C ASP A 141 6.53 2.49 -14.32
N TRP A 142 6.79 1.20 -14.53
CA TRP A 142 8.08 0.70 -14.99
C TRP A 142 8.52 1.35 -16.30
N ASN A 143 7.62 1.46 -17.27
CA ASN A 143 7.95 1.96 -18.60
C ASN A 143 8.09 3.48 -18.60
N VAL A 144 7.29 4.17 -17.78
CA VAL A 144 7.44 5.62 -17.58
C VAL A 144 8.76 5.95 -16.90
N ASN A 145 9.17 5.18 -15.88
CA ASN A 145 10.49 5.32 -15.25
C ASN A 145 11.61 5.09 -16.29
N ALA A 146 11.52 4.00 -17.06
CA ALA A 146 12.49 3.72 -18.12
C ALA A 146 12.58 4.87 -19.15
N ALA A 147 11.45 5.51 -19.49
CA ALA A 147 11.40 6.65 -20.41
C ALA A 147 11.97 7.95 -19.81
N ARG A 148 11.82 8.16 -18.49
CA ARG A 148 12.44 9.25 -17.73
C ARG A 148 13.97 9.11 -17.75
N GLY A 149 14.47 7.90 -17.50
CA GLY A 149 15.89 7.59 -17.54
C GLY A 149 16.72 8.47 -16.59
N ASN A 150 17.70 9.18 -17.12
CA ASN A 150 18.55 10.13 -16.38
C ASN A 150 18.35 11.58 -16.81
N LYS A 151 17.23 11.90 -17.47
CA LYS A 151 16.95 13.27 -17.92
C LYS A 151 16.79 14.21 -16.72
N PHE A 152 17.22 15.45 -16.93
CA PHE A 152 17.13 16.51 -15.93
C PHE A 152 15.68 16.93 -15.76
N PHE A 153 15.27 17.20 -14.52
CA PHE A 153 13.99 17.85 -14.30
C PHE A 153 14.06 19.31 -14.75
N GLY A 154 13.15 19.71 -15.64
CA GLY A 154 13.12 21.02 -16.28
C GLY A 154 11.85 21.21 -17.09
N GLU A 155 11.75 22.34 -17.79
CA GLU A 155 10.67 22.60 -18.75
C GLU A 155 11.14 22.37 -20.18
N CYS A 156 10.32 21.65 -20.96
CA CYS A 156 10.63 21.35 -22.35
C CYS A 156 10.75 22.62 -23.19
N GLY A 157 11.71 22.65 -24.12
CA GLY A 157 11.90 23.80 -25.03
C GLY A 157 12.60 25.02 -24.40
N VAL A 158 12.94 24.98 -23.10
CA VAL A 158 13.72 26.04 -22.44
C VAL A 158 15.22 25.84 -22.63
N ALA A 159 15.70 24.59 -22.55
CA ALA A 159 17.12 24.27 -22.73
C ALA A 159 17.58 24.35 -24.20
N ASP A 160 16.66 24.11 -25.14
CA ASP A 160 16.94 24.03 -26.57
C ASP A 160 15.72 24.52 -27.36
N VAL A 161 15.89 25.59 -28.15
CA VAL A 161 14.87 26.11 -29.09
C VAL A 161 14.41 25.09 -30.12
N GLN A 162 15.26 24.10 -30.44
CA GLN A 162 14.96 23.05 -31.40
C GLN A 162 14.45 21.77 -30.73
N ALA A 163 14.11 21.83 -29.43
CA ALA A 163 13.58 20.69 -28.71
C ALA A 163 12.29 20.17 -29.36
N ASP A 164 12.28 18.87 -29.64
CA ASP A 164 11.08 18.13 -30.02
C ASP A 164 10.30 17.75 -28.76
N CYS A 165 9.48 18.69 -28.28
CA CYS A 165 8.64 18.48 -27.11
C CYS A 165 7.51 17.50 -27.40
N ARG A 166 7.50 16.40 -26.64
CA ARG A 166 6.52 15.34 -26.79
C ARG A 166 6.09 14.80 -25.43
N VAL A 167 4.98 14.08 -25.43
CA VAL A 167 4.53 13.33 -24.24
C VAL A 167 5.63 12.39 -23.78
N GLY A 168 5.94 12.41 -22.48
CA GLY A 168 7.02 11.63 -21.88
C GLY A 168 6.87 10.13 -22.09
N HIS A 169 5.65 9.62 -21.89
CA HIS A 169 5.27 8.24 -22.19
C HIS A 169 3.74 8.10 -22.32
N PRO A 170 3.20 7.20 -23.18
CA PRO A 170 1.74 7.04 -23.35
C PRO A 170 0.96 6.69 -22.07
N GLU A 171 1.63 6.05 -21.10
CA GLU A 171 1.03 5.72 -19.79
C GLU A 171 0.99 6.91 -18.82
N ALA A 172 1.63 8.03 -19.15
CA ALA A 172 1.72 9.24 -18.34
C ALA A 172 1.54 10.49 -19.22
N LEU A 173 0.32 10.72 -19.70
CA LEU A 173 0.02 11.73 -20.71
C LEU A 173 0.30 13.18 -20.26
N SER A 174 0.27 13.44 -18.95
CA SER A 174 0.58 14.75 -18.36
C SER A 174 2.08 15.03 -18.18
N THR A 175 2.94 14.17 -18.74
CA THR A 175 4.40 14.37 -18.75
C THR A 175 4.86 14.90 -20.10
N GLU A 176 5.91 15.72 -20.09
CA GLU A 176 6.58 16.16 -21.31
C GLU A 176 8.06 15.78 -21.25
N THR A 177 8.67 15.60 -22.42
CA THR A 177 10.09 15.31 -22.51
C THR A 177 10.67 15.78 -23.83
N ASP A 178 11.98 16.05 -23.80
CA ASP A 178 12.83 16.11 -24.97
C ASP A 178 14.04 15.15 -24.78
N ASN A 179 15.16 15.43 -25.45
CA ASN A 179 16.37 14.59 -25.36
C ASN A 179 17.15 14.79 -24.04
N VAL A 180 16.91 15.86 -23.32
CA VAL A 180 17.67 16.31 -22.14
C VAL A 180 16.77 16.43 -20.91
N VAL A 181 15.52 16.82 -21.10
CA VAL A 181 14.59 17.26 -20.05
C VAL A 181 13.42 16.30 -19.89
N TRP A 182 13.01 16.12 -18.63
CA TRP A 182 11.75 15.51 -18.24
C TRP A 182 10.93 16.50 -17.41
N SER A 183 9.72 16.78 -17.85
CA SER A 183 8.75 17.61 -17.15
C SER A 183 7.64 16.70 -16.59
N PRO A 184 7.53 16.54 -15.25
CA PRO A 184 6.49 15.75 -14.63
C PRO A 184 5.14 16.50 -14.65
N PRO A 185 4.03 15.82 -14.27
CA PRO A 185 2.72 16.46 -14.11
C PRO A 185 2.81 17.62 -13.11
N SER A 186 2.03 18.67 -13.33
CA SER A 186 2.04 19.89 -12.51
C SER A 186 1.84 19.64 -11.01
N GLU A 187 1.02 18.66 -10.69
CA GLU A 187 0.51 18.28 -9.37
C GLU A 187 1.56 17.62 -8.47
N VAL A 188 2.74 17.31 -9.03
CA VAL A 188 3.86 16.68 -8.29
C VAL A 188 5.17 17.44 -8.46
N ARG A 189 5.14 18.60 -9.12
CA ARG A 189 6.35 19.38 -9.42
C ARG A 189 6.99 19.94 -8.15
N GLY A 190 6.19 20.40 -7.19
CA GLY A 190 6.64 20.89 -5.89
C GLY A 190 7.15 19.77 -4.99
N ASP A 191 6.45 18.63 -4.98
CA ASP A 191 6.89 17.40 -4.31
C ASP A 191 8.30 16.98 -4.76
N ILE A 192 8.53 16.96 -6.09
CA ILE A 192 9.81 16.61 -6.67
C ILE A 192 10.85 17.69 -6.33
N ALA A 193 10.52 18.98 -6.44
CA ALA A 193 11.44 20.06 -6.10
C ALA A 193 11.92 19.96 -4.64
N ARG A 194 11.02 19.76 -3.68
CA ARG A 194 11.36 19.60 -2.25
C ARG A 194 12.15 18.32 -1.98
N ALA A 195 11.91 17.23 -2.71
CA ALA A 195 12.77 16.06 -2.65
C ALA A 195 14.19 16.35 -3.15
N MET A 196 14.36 17.15 -4.22
CA MET A 196 15.68 17.51 -4.74
C MET A 196 16.43 18.49 -3.83
N PHE A 197 15.76 19.49 -3.24
CA PHE A 197 16.35 20.37 -2.23
C PHE A 197 16.86 19.57 -1.02
N TYR A 198 16.07 18.59 -0.58
CA TYR A 198 16.48 17.66 0.47
C TYR A 198 17.73 16.86 0.08
N MET A 199 17.76 16.26 -1.11
CA MET A 199 18.91 15.47 -1.56
C MET A 199 20.19 16.31 -1.63
N ALA A 200 20.11 17.53 -2.18
CA ALA A 200 21.25 18.45 -2.24
C ALA A 200 21.73 18.94 -0.87
N THR A 201 20.83 19.03 0.13
CA THR A 201 21.19 19.46 1.49
C THR A 201 21.74 18.31 2.32
N ARG A 202 21.16 17.11 2.19
CA ARG A 202 21.57 15.93 2.94
C ARG A 202 22.90 15.39 2.41
N TYR A 203 23.01 15.27 1.09
CA TYR A 203 24.19 14.73 0.43
C TYR A 203 24.97 15.88 -0.20
N TYR A 204 25.40 16.83 0.64
CA TYR A 204 26.24 17.97 0.24
C TYR A 204 27.74 17.62 0.28
N GLY A 205 28.08 16.33 0.19
CA GLY A 205 29.43 15.82 0.40
C GLY A 205 29.87 15.85 1.87
N ASP A 206 30.84 15.00 2.20
CA ASP A 206 31.55 15.06 3.48
C ASP A 206 33.06 15.00 3.28
N ALA A 207 33.80 15.42 4.30
CA ALA A 207 35.27 15.45 4.26
C ALA A 207 35.88 14.04 4.08
N ASP A 208 35.13 13.00 4.44
CA ASP A 208 35.53 11.60 4.38
C ASP A 208 35.20 10.94 3.02
N GLY A 209 34.44 11.61 2.15
CA GLY A 209 34.03 11.11 0.82
C GLY A 209 33.02 9.97 0.85
N ASN A 210 32.28 9.79 1.95
CA ASN A 210 31.25 8.76 2.09
C ASN A 210 29.89 9.19 1.51
N ASP A 211 29.58 10.48 1.59
CA ASP A 211 28.37 11.02 0.96
C ASP A 211 28.72 11.64 -0.40
N PRO A 212 27.87 11.45 -1.43
CA PRO A 212 28.04 12.16 -2.68
C PRO A 212 27.86 13.67 -2.47
N ASP A 213 28.43 14.47 -3.37
CA ASP A 213 28.35 15.93 -3.39
C ASP A 213 27.29 16.35 -4.43
N LEU A 214 26.02 16.11 -4.09
CA LEU A 214 24.87 16.33 -4.95
C LEU A 214 24.51 17.82 -5.01
N ARG A 215 24.37 18.35 -6.24
CA ARG A 215 24.16 19.78 -6.45
C ARG A 215 23.02 20.05 -7.44
N LEU A 216 22.19 21.03 -7.09
CA LEU A 216 21.21 21.63 -7.99
C LEU A 216 21.87 22.81 -8.71
N VAL A 217 21.77 22.85 -10.04
CA VAL A 217 22.44 23.85 -10.88
C VAL A 217 21.57 24.23 -12.08
N ASP A 218 21.70 25.45 -12.58
CA ASP A 218 20.98 25.87 -13.79
C ASP A 218 21.63 25.38 -15.09
N CYS A 219 22.87 24.92 -15.05
CA CYS A 219 23.57 24.44 -16.25
C CYS A 219 24.32 23.14 -15.92
N PRO A 220 23.58 22.03 -15.70
CA PRO A 220 24.19 20.76 -15.35
C PRO A 220 25.06 20.29 -16.49
N ASN A 221 26.33 20.01 -16.19
CA ASN A 221 27.27 19.56 -17.20
C ASN A 221 27.24 18.02 -17.27
N ALA A 222 27.12 17.47 -18.48
CA ALA A 222 27.19 16.02 -18.70
C ALA A 222 28.50 15.35 -18.20
N THR A 223 29.54 16.14 -17.93
CA THR A 223 30.80 15.65 -17.34
C THR A 223 30.84 15.68 -15.81
N ASN A 224 29.92 16.39 -15.14
CA ASN A 224 29.82 16.39 -13.68
C ASN A 224 28.73 15.41 -13.23
N ILE A 225 29.17 14.26 -12.72
CA ILE A 225 28.28 13.14 -12.40
C ILE A 225 27.44 13.37 -11.13
N ASN A 226 27.43 14.55 -10.50
CA ASN A 226 26.65 14.81 -9.28
C ASN A 226 25.65 15.98 -9.40
N GLU A 227 25.45 16.51 -10.59
CA GLU A 227 24.55 17.64 -10.83
C GLU A 227 23.22 17.15 -11.43
N LEU A 228 22.10 17.64 -10.91
CA LEU A 228 20.76 17.32 -11.40
C LEU A 228 19.81 18.51 -11.28
N ALA A 229 18.85 18.57 -12.20
CA ALA A 229 17.72 19.49 -12.24
C ALA A 229 18.09 20.97 -12.31
N TYR A 230 17.30 21.72 -13.09
CA TYR A 230 17.49 23.16 -13.22
C TYR A 230 17.01 23.85 -11.93
N LEU A 231 17.93 24.48 -11.20
CA LEU A 231 17.64 25.12 -9.90
C LEU A 231 16.51 26.16 -10.02
N SER A 232 16.55 26.98 -11.07
CA SER A 232 15.53 27.99 -11.38
C SER A 232 14.16 27.37 -11.57
N VAL A 233 14.09 26.18 -12.16
CA VAL A 233 12.85 25.42 -12.35
C VAL A 233 12.38 24.79 -11.05
N MET A 234 13.28 24.24 -10.24
CA MET A 234 12.91 23.70 -8.91
C MET A 234 12.32 24.81 -8.02
N LEU A 235 12.90 26.01 -8.06
CA LEU A 235 12.38 27.18 -7.33
C LEU A 235 11.01 27.61 -7.86
N LYS A 236 10.80 27.62 -9.18
CA LYS A 236 9.50 27.90 -9.80
C LYS A 236 8.45 26.87 -9.38
N TRP A 237 8.75 25.59 -9.55
CA TRP A 237 7.85 24.49 -9.22
C TRP A 237 7.48 24.44 -7.74
N HIS A 238 8.44 24.73 -6.85
CA HIS A 238 8.17 24.86 -5.42
C HIS A 238 7.14 25.98 -5.13
N ALA A 239 7.20 27.10 -5.87
CA ALA A 239 6.28 28.21 -5.69
C ALA A 239 4.90 27.95 -6.31
N GLU A 240 4.84 27.23 -7.43
CA GLU A 240 3.59 26.90 -8.15
C GLU A 240 2.82 25.73 -7.53
N ASP A 241 3.50 24.79 -6.88
CA ASP A 241 2.93 23.61 -6.21
C ASP A 241 3.30 23.60 -4.71
N PRO A 242 2.52 24.28 -3.85
CA PRO A 242 2.75 24.35 -2.40
C PRO A 242 2.67 22.99 -1.71
N VAL A 243 3.21 22.91 -0.48
CA VAL A 243 3.19 21.68 0.32
C VAL A 243 1.76 21.19 0.55
N SER A 244 1.48 19.96 0.14
CA SER A 244 0.17 19.33 0.32
C SER A 244 0.09 18.52 1.62
N GLU A 245 -1.12 18.28 2.12
CA GLU A 245 -1.33 17.42 3.29
C GLU A 245 -0.86 15.97 3.05
N ARG A 246 -0.91 15.51 1.79
CA ARG A 246 -0.37 14.20 1.40
C ARG A 246 1.15 14.17 1.58
N GLU A 247 1.82 15.23 1.19
CA GLU A 247 3.27 15.35 1.31
C GLU A 247 3.72 15.44 2.77
N LYS A 248 3.01 16.22 3.61
CA LYS A 248 3.26 16.24 5.07
C LYS A 248 3.08 14.86 5.69
N ALA A 249 1.96 14.19 5.37
CA ALA A 249 1.70 12.84 5.87
C ALA A 249 2.73 11.82 5.39
N ARG A 250 3.28 12.00 4.19
CA ARG A 250 4.41 11.22 3.69
C ARG A 250 5.67 11.50 4.51
N ASN A 251 6.02 12.77 4.71
CA ASN A 251 7.19 13.19 5.48
C ASN A 251 7.16 12.63 6.92
N ASP A 252 6.01 12.70 7.58
CA ASP A 252 5.77 12.13 8.90
C ASP A 252 6.05 10.62 8.93
N ARG A 253 5.48 9.86 7.99
CA ARG A 253 5.66 8.39 7.93
C ARG A 253 7.09 8.00 7.61
N VAL A 254 7.77 8.73 6.73
CA VAL A 254 9.19 8.48 6.44
C VAL A 254 10.01 8.55 7.73
N CYS A 255 9.76 9.54 8.58
CA CYS A 255 10.45 9.64 9.86
C CYS A 255 9.97 8.58 10.86
N SER A 256 8.68 8.54 11.17
CA SER A 256 8.16 7.77 12.31
C SER A 256 8.19 6.26 12.10
N ASN A 257 8.04 5.81 10.85
CA ASN A 257 7.85 4.39 10.54
C ASN A 257 9.09 3.76 9.90
N TRP A 258 9.94 4.53 9.22
CA TRP A 258 10.93 3.98 8.30
C TRP A 258 12.37 4.41 8.55
N GLN A 259 12.74 5.67 8.29
CA GLN A 259 14.15 6.10 8.24
C GLN A 259 14.61 6.88 9.46
N GLY A 260 13.69 7.57 10.13
CA GLY A 260 13.98 8.42 11.29
C GLY A 260 14.37 9.86 10.98
N ASN A 261 14.39 10.27 9.70
CA ASN A 261 14.69 11.64 9.25
C ASN A 261 13.51 12.29 8.51
N ARG A 262 13.41 13.62 8.60
CA ARG A 262 12.39 14.46 7.97
C ARG A 262 12.98 15.27 6.81
N ASN A 263 12.14 15.66 5.86
CA ASN A 263 12.45 16.64 4.85
C ASN A 263 12.10 18.06 5.37
N PRO A 264 13.10 18.91 5.68
CA PRO A 264 12.85 20.23 6.26
C PRO A 264 12.17 21.19 5.28
N PHE A 265 12.25 20.95 3.97
CA PHE A 265 11.60 21.78 2.96
C PHE A 265 10.10 21.49 2.82
N VAL A 266 9.62 20.38 3.42
CA VAL A 266 8.19 20.06 3.56
C VAL A 266 7.64 20.69 4.83
N ASP A 267 8.37 20.60 5.94
CA ASP A 267 7.93 21.15 7.23
C ASP A 267 8.05 22.69 7.26
N HIS A 268 9.14 23.22 6.68
CA HIS A 268 9.48 24.64 6.61
C HIS A 268 9.79 25.07 5.16
N PRO A 269 8.77 25.20 4.29
CA PRO A 269 8.96 25.54 2.88
C PRO A 269 9.69 26.89 2.66
N GLU A 270 9.60 27.82 3.61
CA GLU A 270 10.33 29.09 3.59
C GLU A 270 11.86 28.92 3.51
N LEU A 271 12.40 27.79 3.96
CA LEU A 271 13.83 27.48 3.88
C LEU A 271 14.35 27.39 2.45
N VAL A 272 13.48 27.05 1.48
CA VAL A 272 13.88 26.99 0.08
C VAL A 272 14.40 28.35 -0.37
N GLN A 273 13.67 29.42 -0.05
CA GLN A 273 14.07 30.77 -0.42
C GLN A 273 15.34 31.22 0.30
N GLN A 274 15.48 30.85 1.57
CA GLN A 274 16.64 31.19 2.39
C GLN A 274 17.94 30.52 1.92
N ILE A 275 17.87 29.25 1.52
CA ILE A 275 19.04 28.44 1.18
C ILE A 275 19.37 28.50 -0.31
N PHE A 276 18.34 28.45 -1.16
CA PHE A 276 18.49 28.31 -2.62
C PHE A 276 18.13 29.59 -3.40
N GLY A 277 17.48 30.56 -2.75
CA GLY A 277 17.13 31.85 -3.33
C GLY A 277 15.70 31.93 -3.88
N PHE A 278 15.39 33.04 -4.55
CA PHE A 278 14.04 33.33 -5.03
C PHE A 278 13.78 32.70 -6.41
N PRO A 279 12.51 32.34 -6.73
CA PRO A 279 12.11 32.00 -8.10
C PRO A 279 12.53 33.10 -9.06
N ARG A 280 13.11 32.70 -10.20
CA ARG A 280 13.57 33.61 -11.24
C ARG A 280 12.65 33.49 -12.45
N ALA A 281 12.55 34.56 -13.22
CA ALA A 281 11.90 34.50 -14.53
C ALA A 281 12.63 33.47 -15.39
N GLN A 282 11.89 32.52 -15.96
CA GLN A 282 12.50 31.54 -16.86
C GLN A 282 12.76 32.20 -18.22
N PRO A 283 13.89 31.88 -18.87
CA PRO A 283 14.12 32.28 -20.25
C PRO A 283 12.99 31.73 -21.14
N VAL A 284 12.53 32.53 -22.08
CA VAL A 284 11.53 32.13 -23.08
C VAL A 284 12.23 31.75 -24.37
N ASN A 285 11.69 30.77 -25.09
CA ASN A 285 12.11 30.42 -26.45
C ASN A 285 13.61 30.05 -26.55
N GLY A 286 14.03 29.03 -25.79
CA GLY A 286 15.35 28.37 -25.91
C GLY A 286 16.58 29.28 -25.81
N GLU A 287 16.47 30.39 -25.07
CA GLU A 287 17.60 31.23 -24.65
C GLU A 287 18.55 30.49 -23.69
N GLY A 288 18.17 29.29 -23.23
CA GLY A 288 18.92 28.49 -22.27
C GLY A 288 18.79 29.04 -20.85
N TYR A 289 18.98 28.20 -19.85
CA TYR A 289 18.95 28.61 -18.45
C TYR A 289 20.11 29.55 -18.11
N ASP A 290 19.90 30.48 -17.17
CA ASP A 290 20.91 31.48 -16.80
C ASP A 290 22.07 30.85 -16.02
N CYS A 291 23.18 30.59 -16.72
CA CYS A 291 24.40 30.03 -16.13
C CYS A 291 25.26 31.05 -15.35
N SER A 292 24.88 32.34 -15.32
CA SER A 292 25.72 33.40 -14.73
C SER A 292 25.56 33.55 -13.22
N ILE A 293 24.60 32.84 -12.62
CA ILE A 293 24.37 32.80 -11.19
C ILE A 293 24.80 31.41 -10.67
N PRO A 294 26.02 31.26 -10.13
CA PRO A 294 26.42 30.00 -9.52
C PRO A 294 25.51 29.68 -8.32
N PRO A 295 25.27 28.38 -8.02
CA PRO A 295 24.60 28.01 -6.78
C PRO A 295 25.36 28.60 -5.60
N ALA A 296 24.66 29.01 -4.54
CA ALA A 296 25.32 29.28 -3.27
C ALA A 296 26.07 27.99 -2.87
N SER A 297 27.40 28.04 -2.88
CA SER A 297 28.25 26.89 -2.56
C SER A 297 28.67 26.99 -1.09
N PRO A 298 28.11 26.19 -0.17
CA PRO A 298 28.72 26.00 1.14
C PRO A 298 30.14 25.44 0.96
N SER A 299 31.16 26.18 1.36
CA SER A 299 32.54 25.77 1.11
C SER A 299 33.00 24.68 2.10
N PRO A 300 33.41 23.48 1.66
CA PRO A 300 34.09 22.52 2.55
C PRO A 300 35.55 22.95 2.78
N THR A 301 35.96 23.07 4.04
CA THR A 301 37.35 23.35 4.43
C THR A 301 38.13 22.03 4.60
N SER A 302 39.35 21.96 4.06
CA SER A 302 40.12 20.74 3.77
C SER A 302 41.17 20.29 4.82
N SER A 303 41.22 18.96 5.06
CA SER A 303 42.39 18.01 5.14
C SER A 303 43.44 18.11 6.30
N PRO A 304 44.28 17.08 6.64
CA PRO A 304 44.80 15.96 5.80
C PRO A 304 45.01 14.51 6.38
N THR A 305 44.82 13.52 5.48
CA THR A 305 45.67 12.37 4.98
C THR A 305 46.53 11.43 5.89
N SER A 306 46.36 10.09 5.76
CA SER A 306 47.38 9.13 5.22
C SER A 306 46.95 7.63 5.18
N SER A 307 47.17 6.97 4.03
CA SER A 307 47.09 5.51 3.76
C SER A 307 48.50 4.85 3.74
N PRO A 308 48.67 3.50 3.62
CA PRO A 308 48.77 2.86 2.29
C PRO A 308 48.37 1.35 2.13
N THR A 309 47.78 1.07 0.96
CA THR A 309 47.91 -0.02 -0.07
C THR A 309 48.59 -1.39 0.16
N SER A 310 47.98 -2.49 -0.35
CA SER A 310 48.47 -3.37 -1.47
C SER A 310 47.77 -4.76 -1.60
N SER A 311 47.61 -5.24 -2.84
CA SER A 311 47.18 -6.59 -3.31
C SER A 311 48.31 -7.20 -4.19
N PRO A 312 48.23 -8.37 -4.91
CA PRO A 312 47.31 -9.53 -4.93
C PRO A 312 48.00 -10.95 -5.13
N THR A 313 47.19 -11.99 -5.42
CA THR A 313 47.42 -13.16 -6.34
C THR A 313 47.73 -14.57 -5.76
N SER A 314 46.91 -15.60 -6.10
CA SER A 314 47.27 -16.84 -6.86
C SER A 314 46.37 -18.07 -6.54
N ALA A 315 45.91 -18.78 -7.60
CA ALA A 315 45.22 -20.10 -7.59
C ALA A 315 46.24 -21.27 -7.51
N PRO A 316 45.86 -22.59 -7.40
CA PRO A 316 45.30 -23.37 -8.53
C PRO A 316 44.36 -24.58 -8.18
N THR A 317 43.97 -25.28 -9.25
CA THR A 317 42.99 -26.35 -9.56
C THR A 317 43.40 -27.80 -9.22
N LEU A 318 42.43 -28.77 -9.08
CA LEU A 318 42.26 -30.02 -9.90
C LEU A 318 41.41 -31.20 -9.28
N SER A 319 40.42 -31.64 -10.08
CA SER A 319 39.98 -33.01 -10.49
C SER A 319 39.53 -34.18 -9.55
N SER A 320 38.28 -34.62 -9.80
CA SER A 320 37.78 -35.94 -10.27
C SER A 320 37.61 -37.21 -9.38
N THR A 321 36.37 -37.77 -9.51
CA THR A 321 35.93 -39.17 -9.76
C THR A 321 35.64 -40.20 -8.65
N SER A 322 34.42 -40.76 -8.78
CA SER A 322 34.01 -42.18 -8.79
C SER A 322 33.20 -42.75 -7.61
N SER A 323 32.05 -43.33 -7.98
CA SER A 323 31.09 -44.10 -7.19
C SER A 323 31.62 -45.49 -6.80
N PRO A 324 30.91 -46.22 -5.91
CA PRO A 324 30.44 -47.53 -6.34
C PRO A 324 29.02 -47.91 -5.85
N THR A 325 28.63 -49.04 -6.41
CA THR A 325 27.32 -49.65 -6.66
C THR A 325 26.72 -50.47 -5.52
N SER A 326 25.42 -50.68 -5.69
CA SER A 326 24.43 -51.51 -4.98
C SER A 326 24.74 -53.00 -4.78
N ALA A 327 24.15 -53.60 -3.73
CA ALA A 327 23.43 -54.88 -3.81
C ALA A 327 22.53 -55.11 -2.57
N ALA A 328 21.25 -55.47 -2.77
CA ALA A 328 20.57 -56.60 -2.11
C ALA A 328 19.04 -56.55 -2.33
N ASN A 329 18.54 -57.49 -3.14
CA ASN A 329 17.12 -57.81 -3.30
C ASN A 329 16.70 -58.92 -2.33
N GLY A 330 15.49 -58.82 -1.76
CA GLY A 330 14.90 -59.98 -1.07
C GLY A 330 13.73 -59.76 -0.12
N VAL A 331 12.71 -58.95 -0.45
CA VAL A 331 11.39 -59.03 0.25
C VAL A 331 10.28 -58.50 -0.67
N GLY A 332 9.89 -59.26 -1.71
CA GLY A 332 9.01 -58.75 -2.77
C GLY A 332 7.50 -58.74 -2.47
N ARG A 333 6.96 -59.70 -1.70
CA ARG A 333 5.49 -59.88 -1.64
C ARG A 333 4.81 -59.32 -0.38
N THR A 334 5.47 -59.33 0.77
CA THR A 334 4.94 -58.67 1.99
C THR A 334 5.09 -57.15 1.95
N LYS A 335 6.10 -56.62 1.26
CA LYS A 335 6.27 -55.17 1.04
C LYS A 335 5.18 -54.58 0.15
N HIS A 336 4.69 -55.29 -0.86
CA HIS A 336 3.61 -54.79 -1.73
C HIS A 336 2.26 -54.76 -1.00
N ALA A 337 1.94 -55.78 -0.20
CA ALA A 337 0.71 -55.79 0.59
C ALA A 337 0.74 -54.73 1.70
N LEU A 338 1.89 -54.56 2.37
CA LEU A 338 2.09 -53.49 3.36
C LEU A 338 2.04 -52.11 2.69
N ALA A 339 2.67 -51.94 1.52
CA ALA A 339 2.63 -50.71 0.73
C ALA A 339 1.20 -50.35 0.28
N LEU A 340 0.42 -51.34 -0.17
CA LEU A 340 -0.98 -51.14 -0.56
C LEU A 340 -1.84 -50.76 0.65
N LEU A 341 -1.63 -51.41 1.80
CA LEU A 341 -2.33 -51.10 3.04
C LEU A 341 -1.95 -49.71 3.56
N THR A 342 -0.67 -49.34 3.54
CA THR A 342 -0.24 -47.96 3.87
C THR A 342 -0.77 -46.93 2.88
N LEU A 343 -0.88 -47.26 1.60
CA LEU A 343 -1.46 -46.37 0.60
C LEU A 343 -2.97 -46.20 0.82
N LEU A 344 -3.69 -47.27 1.14
CA LEU A 344 -5.11 -47.21 1.48
C LEU A 344 -5.36 -46.43 2.77
N LEU A 345 -4.55 -46.64 3.80
CA LEU A 345 -4.58 -45.87 5.04
C LEU A 345 -4.26 -44.40 4.79
N LEU A 346 -3.26 -44.10 3.95
CA LEU A 346 -2.91 -42.73 3.58
C LEU A 346 -4.04 -42.05 2.79
N VAL A 347 -4.66 -42.76 1.84
CA VAL A 347 -5.81 -42.24 1.08
C VAL A 347 -7.01 -42.00 2.01
N GLN A 348 -7.24 -42.87 3.00
CA GLN A 348 -8.30 -42.66 3.97
C GLN A 348 -8.00 -41.46 4.88
N LEU A 349 -6.79 -41.34 5.40
CA LEU A 349 -6.36 -40.17 6.19
C LEU A 349 -6.48 -38.86 5.40
N LEU A 350 -6.12 -38.86 4.11
CA LEU A 350 -6.28 -37.69 3.24
C LEU A 350 -7.75 -37.32 3.03
N LYS A 351 -8.65 -38.30 2.94
CA LYS A 351 -10.10 -38.06 2.85
C LYS A 351 -10.63 -37.45 4.15
N ASP A 352 -10.26 -38.04 5.28
CA ASP A 352 -10.70 -37.58 6.60
C ASP A 352 -10.20 -36.14 6.86
N MET A 353 -8.94 -35.84 6.49
CA MET A 353 -8.38 -34.48 6.57
C MET A 353 -9.13 -33.48 5.68
N ASN A 354 -9.49 -33.87 4.45
CA ASN A 354 -10.23 -32.98 3.55
C ASN A 354 -11.64 -32.68 4.08
N GLU A 355 -12.31 -33.66 4.69
CA GLU A 355 -13.62 -33.45 5.33
C GLU A 355 -13.53 -32.48 6.51
N GLU A 356 -12.48 -32.59 7.32
CA GLU A 356 -12.23 -31.64 8.42
C GLU A 356 -11.94 -30.22 7.92
N ILE A 357 -11.16 -30.08 6.84
CA ILE A 357 -10.89 -28.77 6.20
C ILE A 357 -12.20 -28.13 5.71
N GLU A 358 -13.06 -28.89 5.02
CA GLU A 358 -14.35 -28.37 4.53
C GLU A 358 -15.24 -27.93 5.69
N LYS A 359 -15.24 -28.66 6.81
CA LYS A 359 -15.97 -28.29 8.01
C LYS A 359 -15.46 -26.99 8.62
N ILE A 360 -14.14 -26.81 8.73
CA ILE A 360 -13.55 -25.57 9.25
C ILE A 360 -13.88 -24.39 8.33
N GLN A 361 -13.76 -24.57 7.01
CA GLN A 361 -14.12 -23.55 6.02
C GLN A 361 -15.62 -23.18 6.11
N SER A 362 -16.49 -24.16 6.36
CA SER A 362 -17.92 -23.92 6.59
C SER A 362 -18.15 -23.06 7.84
N LEU A 363 -17.48 -23.38 8.96
CA LEU A 363 -17.55 -22.58 10.18
C LEU A 363 -16.99 -21.17 10.00
N ASN A 364 -15.86 -21.02 9.31
CA ASN A 364 -15.25 -19.74 9.00
C ASN A 364 -16.22 -18.83 8.21
N ARG A 365 -16.82 -19.36 7.15
CA ARG A 365 -17.85 -18.64 6.35
C ARG A 365 -19.13 -18.35 7.15
N GLY A 366 -19.48 -19.25 8.07
CA GLY A 366 -20.61 -19.12 8.99
C GLY A 366 -20.39 -18.17 10.17
N GLY A 367 -19.17 -17.66 10.37
CA GLY A 367 -18.84 -16.80 11.51
C GLY A 367 -19.72 -15.55 11.59
N ARG A 368 -20.30 -15.30 12.77
CA ARG A 368 -21.15 -14.13 13.05
C ARG A 368 -20.71 -13.37 14.30
N ILE A 369 -20.87 -12.06 14.29
CA ILE A 369 -20.62 -11.16 15.41
C ILE A 369 -21.94 -10.49 15.80
N PRO A 370 -22.44 -10.67 17.03
CA PRO A 370 -23.58 -9.93 17.54
C PRO A 370 -23.22 -8.47 17.78
N ILE A 371 -24.01 -7.57 17.22
CA ILE A 371 -23.82 -6.12 17.33
C ILE A 371 -25.07 -5.45 17.89
N GLU A 372 -24.87 -4.27 18.47
CA GLU A 372 -25.89 -3.27 18.75
C GLU A 372 -25.50 -2.01 17.99
N LEU A 373 -26.30 -1.61 17.01
CA LEU A 373 -26.08 -0.44 16.17
C LEU A 373 -26.91 0.73 16.69
N SER A 374 -26.28 1.86 16.97
CA SER A 374 -26.94 3.09 17.45
C SER A 374 -26.66 4.28 16.52
N LEU A 375 -27.59 5.24 16.44
CA LEU A 375 -27.37 6.51 15.72
C LEU A 375 -26.65 7.52 16.62
N ALA A 376 -25.59 8.12 16.11
CA ALA A 376 -24.88 9.20 16.79
C ALA A 376 -25.81 10.39 17.07
N SER A 377 -25.76 10.92 18.29
CA SER A 377 -26.54 12.11 18.67
C SER A 377 -26.18 13.34 17.83
N THR A 378 -24.93 13.45 17.39
CA THR A 378 -24.44 14.51 16.50
C THR A 378 -25.02 14.40 15.09
N SER A 379 -25.49 13.22 14.68
CA SER A 379 -26.14 12.99 13.39
C SER A 379 -27.67 12.86 13.51
N LEU A 380 -28.28 13.19 14.65
CA LEU A 380 -29.73 13.16 14.83
C LEU A 380 -30.34 14.52 14.46
N SER A 381 -31.17 14.55 13.42
CA SER A 381 -31.96 15.73 13.02
C SER A 381 -33.45 15.59 13.36
N SER A 382 -33.92 14.37 13.62
CA SER A 382 -35.31 14.08 13.97
C SER A 382 -35.61 14.38 15.45
N PRO A 383 -36.82 14.89 15.79
CA PRO A 383 -37.23 15.12 17.18
C PRO A 383 -37.33 13.83 18.01
N THR A 384 -37.45 12.67 17.36
CA THR A 384 -37.51 11.36 18.02
C THR A 384 -36.26 10.55 17.69
N LYS A 385 -35.49 10.16 18.72
CA LYS A 385 -34.34 9.26 18.55
C LYS A 385 -34.82 7.86 18.13
N PRO A 386 -34.29 7.27 17.05
CA PRO A 386 -34.63 5.90 16.67
C PRO A 386 -34.04 4.89 17.67
N SER A 387 -34.72 3.74 17.80
CA SER A 387 -34.27 2.64 18.66
C SER A 387 -32.99 1.99 18.11
N ASN A 388 -32.12 1.51 19.02
CA ASN A 388 -30.94 0.74 18.65
C ASN A 388 -31.34 -0.58 17.96
N ILE A 389 -30.52 -1.04 17.00
CA ILE A 389 -30.77 -2.24 16.21
C ILE A 389 -29.79 -3.33 16.63
N ASN A 390 -30.30 -4.49 17.05
CA ASN A 390 -29.50 -5.67 17.31
C ASN A 390 -29.44 -6.57 16.07
N LYS A 391 -28.24 -6.96 15.64
CA LYS A 391 -28.04 -7.77 14.43
C LYS A 391 -26.85 -8.71 14.56
N LEU A 392 -26.90 -9.84 13.86
CA LEU A 392 -25.74 -10.72 13.68
C LEU A 392 -25.04 -10.36 12.36
N LEU A 393 -23.82 -9.84 12.43
CA LEU A 393 -23.03 -9.50 11.26
C LEU A 393 -22.10 -10.65 10.84
N PRO A 394 -21.95 -10.93 9.54
CA PRO A 394 -20.96 -11.87 9.04
C PRO A 394 -19.54 -11.32 9.21
N ARG A 395 -18.62 -12.15 9.70
CA ARG A 395 -17.20 -11.76 9.82
C ARG A 395 -16.58 -11.40 8.46
N SER A 396 -16.93 -12.19 7.45
CA SER A 396 -16.36 -12.14 6.10
C SER A 396 -17.14 -11.23 5.14
N SER A 397 -17.57 -10.05 5.59
CA SER A 397 -18.17 -9.01 4.75
C SER A 397 -17.77 -7.61 5.26
N TYR A 398 -18.28 -6.55 4.64
CA TYR A 398 -18.00 -5.15 4.99
C TYR A 398 -19.20 -4.51 5.70
N LEU A 399 -18.95 -3.56 6.60
CA LEU A 399 -20.02 -2.91 7.39
C LEU A 399 -21.10 -2.28 6.50
N HIS A 400 -20.72 -1.49 5.50
CA HIS A 400 -21.65 -0.82 4.58
C HIS A 400 -22.49 -1.82 3.76
N VAL A 401 -21.93 -2.97 3.42
CA VAL A 401 -22.64 -4.04 2.70
C VAL A 401 -23.61 -4.77 3.65
N ALA A 402 -23.15 -5.11 4.85
CA ALA A 402 -23.92 -5.87 5.82
C ALA A 402 -25.06 -5.08 6.48
N LEU A 403 -24.94 -3.75 6.50
CA LEU A 403 -25.87 -2.83 7.16
C LEU A 403 -26.67 -1.95 6.19
N GLU A 404 -26.66 -2.23 4.87
CA GLU A 404 -27.32 -1.40 3.85
C GLU A 404 -28.76 -1.00 4.23
N LYS A 405 -29.57 -1.96 4.73
CA LYS A 405 -30.96 -1.71 5.14
C LYS A 405 -31.05 -0.83 6.38
N GLU A 406 -30.20 -1.08 7.37
CA GLU A 406 -30.16 -0.36 8.64
C GLU A 406 -29.63 1.07 8.46
N ILE A 407 -28.66 1.27 7.58
CA ILE A 407 -28.15 2.58 7.18
C ILE A 407 -29.28 3.41 6.57
N ARG A 408 -30.03 2.86 5.60
CA ARG A 408 -31.19 3.55 5.00
C ARG A 408 -32.32 3.79 5.99
N TYR A 409 -32.47 2.94 7.01
CA TYR A 409 -33.40 3.19 8.12
C TYR A 409 -32.97 4.40 8.94
N TYR A 410 -31.70 4.46 9.38
CA TYR A 410 -31.19 5.56 10.20
C TYR A 410 -31.05 6.88 9.43
N GLN A 411 -30.78 6.84 8.12
CA GLN A 411 -30.71 8.02 7.26
C GLN A 411 -31.98 8.89 7.37
N LYS A 412 -33.15 8.28 7.58
CA LYS A 412 -34.44 8.99 7.74
C LYS A 412 -34.49 9.90 8.97
N TYR A 413 -33.58 9.70 9.94
CA TYR A 413 -33.48 10.46 11.18
C TYR A 413 -32.27 11.40 11.19
N ALA A 414 -31.49 11.42 10.11
CA ALA A 414 -30.26 12.18 9.97
C ALA A 414 -30.44 13.38 9.03
N PRO A 415 -29.54 14.38 9.05
CA PRO A 415 -29.60 15.51 8.12
C PRO A 415 -29.60 15.03 6.67
N CYS A 416 -30.53 15.53 5.87
CA CYS A 416 -30.58 15.24 4.43
C CYS A 416 -29.54 16.12 3.72
N PHE A 417 -28.33 15.62 3.52
CA PHE A 417 -27.38 16.29 2.64
C PHE A 417 -27.72 15.93 1.19
N LEU A 418 -28.45 16.81 0.51
CA LEU A 418 -28.44 16.86 -0.95
C LEU A 418 -27.08 17.43 -1.37
N TYR A 419 -26.15 16.57 -1.74
CA TYR A 419 -24.91 17.02 -2.38
C TYR A 419 -25.23 17.43 -3.83
N SER A 420 -25.52 18.71 -4.02
CA SER A 420 -25.42 19.39 -5.30
C SER A 420 -24.03 20.03 -5.38
N PHE A 421 -23.04 19.31 -5.93
CA PHE A 421 -21.93 19.98 -6.59
C PHE A 421 -22.32 20.16 -8.06
N ARG A 422 -23.15 21.18 -8.34
CA ARG A 422 -23.09 21.83 -9.64
C ARG A 422 -21.89 22.75 -9.58
N SER A 423 -20.93 22.53 -10.47
CA SER A 423 -19.95 23.54 -10.82
C SER A 423 -20.69 24.86 -11.04
N THR A 424 -20.33 25.87 -10.26
CA THR A 424 -20.67 27.26 -10.57
C THR A 424 -19.83 27.65 -11.78
N GLU A 425 -20.33 27.33 -12.97
CA GLU A 425 -20.05 28.16 -14.14
C GLU A 425 -21.28 29.07 -14.31
N GLU A 426 -21.03 30.37 -14.17
CA GLU A 426 -21.99 31.39 -14.60
C GLU A 426 -22.30 31.20 -16.09
N PRO A 427 -23.53 31.44 -16.54
CA PRO A 427 -23.86 31.37 -17.95
C PRO A 427 -23.28 32.61 -18.64
N ALA A 428 -22.24 32.42 -19.46
CA ALA A 428 -21.88 33.40 -20.47
C ALA A 428 -22.93 33.37 -21.57
N GLU A 429 -23.54 34.53 -21.79
CA GLU A 429 -24.54 34.80 -22.83
C GLU A 429 -23.99 34.53 -24.23
N GLU A 430 -24.95 34.20 -25.10
CA GLU A 430 -24.87 33.89 -26.52
C GLU A 430 -23.86 34.74 -27.31
N ASN A 431 -23.14 34.08 -28.23
CA ASN A 431 -23.03 34.64 -29.57
C ASN A 431 -23.09 33.54 -30.63
N ILE A 432 -24.11 33.74 -31.48
CA ILE A 432 -24.37 33.07 -32.74
C ILE A 432 -23.24 33.44 -33.70
N ASP A 433 -22.61 32.45 -34.34
CA ASP A 433 -22.46 32.54 -35.78
C ASP A 433 -22.33 31.19 -36.47
N SER A 434 -23.08 31.11 -37.56
CA SER A 434 -23.21 30.02 -38.50
C SER A 434 -21.97 29.84 -39.37
N GLU A 435 -21.63 28.61 -39.75
CA GLU A 435 -21.34 28.33 -41.17
C GLU A 435 -21.37 26.83 -41.54
N GLN A 436 -22.01 26.64 -42.70
CA GLN A 436 -22.41 25.44 -43.43
C GLN A 436 -21.28 24.46 -43.82
N LYS A 437 -21.68 23.18 -43.98
CA LYS A 437 -21.47 22.28 -45.16
C LYS A 437 -21.57 20.81 -44.69
N GLU A 438 -22.14 19.85 -45.40
CA GLU A 438 -22.86 19.76 -46.66
C GLU A 438 -23.59 18.40 -46.61
N GLU A 439 -24.83 18.36 -47.07
CA GLU A 439 -25.61 17.14 -47.29
C GLU A 439 -24.98 16.24 -48.36
N THR A 440 -25.07 14.93 -48.20
CA THR A 440 -25.48 14.07 -49.32
C THR A 440 -26.50 13.04 -48.86
N ASP A 441 -27.69 13.25 -49.39
CA ASP A 441 -28.93 12.49 -49.29
C ASP A 441 -28.91 11.30 -50.28
N VAL A 442 -29.64 10.21 -49.98
CA VAL A 442 -30.43 9.39 -50.94
C VAL A 442 -31.28 8.35 -50.17
N SER A 443 -32.58 8.67 -50.04
CA SER A 443 -33.81 7.87 -50.24
C SER A 443 -33.89 6.40 -49.80
N SER A 444 -34.95 5.90 -49.16
CA SER A 444 -36.34 6.01 -49.64
C SER A 444 -37.39 5.55 -48.60
N THR A 445 -38.47 6.32 -48.60
CA THR A 445 -39.86 6.20 -48.10
C THR A 445 -40.46 4.84 -47.69
N LYS A 446 -41.24 4.88 -46.59
CA LYS A 446 -42.68 4.52 -46.53
C LYS A 446 -43.36 5.03 -45.22
N GLU A 447 -44.33 5.95 -45.36
CA GLU A 447 -45.46 6.21 -44.45
C GLU A 447 -46.40 4.96 -44.42
N ASN A 448 -47.31 4.66 -43.49
CA ASN A 448 -48.05 5.29 -42.37
C ASN A 448 -48.46 4.13 -41.42
N ASP A 449 -48.75 4.36 -40.13
CA ASP A 449 -50.13 4.30 -39.56
C ASP A 449 -50.17 4.20 -38.02
N SER A 450 -51.10 4.99 -37.44
CA SER A 450 -51.86 4.76 -36.20
C SER A 450 -51.16 4.51 -34.84
N ASN A 451 -51.26 5.53 -34.00
CA ASN A 451 -51.65 5.51 -32.58
C ASN A 451 -51.61 4.15 -31.82
N LYS A 452 -50.69 4.04 -30.86
CA LYS A 452 -50.94 3.31 -29.61
C LYS A 452 -50.04 3.83 -28.49
N ASP A 453 -50.67 4.32 -27.44
CA ASP A 453 -50.06 4.63 -26.16
C ASP A 453 -49.15 3.49 -25.72
N SER A 454 -47.85 3.77 -25.59
CA SER A 454 -46.94 2.99 -24.77
C SER A 454 -46.04 3.96 -24.03
N VAL A 455 -46.45 4.29 -22.81
CA VAL A 455 -45.54 4.77 -21.78
C VAL A 455 -44.47 3.69 -21.65
N THR A 456 -43.27 3.96 -22.15
CA THR A 456 -42.12 3.09 -21.96
C THR A 456 -41.77 3.10 -20.48
N THR A 457 -41.73 1.91 -19.90
CA THR A 457 -41.42 1.60 -18.51
C THR A 457 -39.95 1.83 -18.15
N ASP A 458 -39.33 2.89 -18.67
CA ASP A 458 -37.91 3.20 -18.47
C ASP A 458 -37.67 4.40 -17.52
N GLU A 459 -38.72 4.97 -16.92
CA GLU A 459 -38.61 6.03 -15.90
C GLU A 459 -38.76 5.55 -14.44
N ILE A 460 -38.85 4.23 -14.21
CA ILE A 460 -38.97 3.67 -12.85
C ILE A 460 -37.83 2.68 -12.60
N ASN A 461 -36.65 3.19 -12.25
CA ASN A 461 -35.65 2.58 -11.34
C ASN A 461 -34.29 3.32 -11.40
N LYS A 462 -34.27 4.62 -11.06
CA LYS A 462 -33.03 5.20 -10.54
C LYS A 462 -32.96 4.84 -9.05
N GLU A 463 -32.19 3.82 -8.70
CA GLU A 463 -31.90 3.50 -7.30
C GLU A 463 -31.33 4.75 -6.61
N GLU A 464 -31.88 5.12 -5.45
CA GLU A 464 -31.36 6.25 -4.67
C GLU A 464 -29.88 6.01 -4.29
N PRO A 465 -29.02 7.03 -4.45
CA PRO A 465 -27.59 6.90 -4.13
C PRO A 465 -27.39 6.44 -2.69
N PHE A 466 -26.37 5.63 -2.43
CA PHE A 466 -26.11 5.17 -1.08
C PHE A 466 -25.68 6.34 -0.19
N PRO A 467 -26.20 6.43 1.05
CA PRO A 467 -25.89 7.53 1.94
C PRO A 467 -24.44 7.53 2.41
N LEU A 468 -23.82 8.71 2.38
CA LEU A 468 -22.53 8.92 2.99
C LEU A 468 -22.63 8.74 4.51
N CYS A 469 -21.96 7.72 5.03
CA CYS A 469 -21.92 7.41 6.46
C CYS A 469 -20.60 6.74 6.86
N TRP A 470 -20.27 6.84 8.15
CA TRP A 470 -19.12 6.16 8.76
C TRP A 470 -19.51 5.55 10.11
N PHE A 471 -18.68 4.64 10.61
CA PHE A 471 -18.92 3.87 11.82
C PHE A 471 -17.83 4.11 12.86
N GLU A 472 -18.22 4.13 14.13
CA GLU A 472 -17.35 4.32 15.30
C GLU A 472 -17.56 3.14 16.26
N ASP A 473 -16.48 2.66 16.88
CA ASP A 473 -16.60 1.78 18.05
C ASP A 473 -17.02 2.60 19.28
N GLU A 474 -18.10 2.23 19.95
CA GLU A 474 -18.60 3.04 21.08
C GLU A 474 -17.69 3.02 22.31
N ALA A 475 -16.85 2.00 22.48
CA ALA A 475 -16.01 1.84 23.66
C ALA A 475 -14.70 2.62 23.53
N THR A 476 -14.05 2.55 22.36
CA THR A 476 -12.78 3.24 22.11
C THR A 476 -12.96 4.63 21.51
N GLY A 477 -14.08 4.87 20.81
CA GLY A 477 -14.27 6.08 19.99
C GLY A 477 -13.50 6.04 18.66
N ASP A 478 -12.90 4.90 18.31
CA ASP A 478 -12.10 4.77 17.09
C ASP A 478 -13.03 4.66 15.85
N PRO A 479 -12.75 5.41 14.77
CA PRO A 479 -13.40 5.21 13.48
C PRO A 479 -13.08 3.83 12.89
N LEU A 480 -14.11 3.09 12.49
CA LEU A 480 -13.98 1.76 11.89
C LEU A 480 -13.67 1.86 10.39
N LYS A 481 -12.62 1.14 9.97
CA LYS A 481 -12.13 1.16 8.60
C LYS A 481 -13.09 0.43 7.66
N TRP A 482 -13.71 1.17 6.74
CA TRP A 482 -14.75 0.66 5.85
C TRP A 482 -14.24 -0.39 4.87
N GLN A 483 -12.98 -0.27 4.45
CA GLN A 483 -12.31 -1.17 3.51
C GLN A 483 -11.89 -2.52 4.11
N HIS A 484 -12.08 -2.72 5.42
CA HIS A 484 -11.72 -3.95 6.11
C HIS A 484 -12.93 -4.83 6.38
N PHE A 485 -12.71 -6.15 6.36
CA PHE A 485 -13.74 -7.10 6.79
C PHE A 485 -14.14 -6.84 8.25
N ILE A 486 -15.44 -7.01 8.53
CA ILE A 486 -16.06 -6.82 9.85
C ILE A 486 -15.29 -7.61 10.92
N GLY A 487 -14.93 -8.86 10.62
CA GLY A 487 -14.19 -9.72 11.53
C GLY A 487 -12.80 -9.19 11.87
N VAL A 488 -12.11 -8.57 10.92
CA VAL A 488 -10.77 -8.00 11.11
C VAL A 488 -10.87 -6.77 12.02
N ASN A 489 -11.77 -5.83 11.72
CA ASN A 489 -12.04 -4.67 12.58
C ASN A 489 -12.37 -5.09 14.02
N TYR A 490 -13.27 -6.06 14.18
CA TYR A 490 -13.68 -6.55 15.49
C TYR A 490 -12.53 -7.18 16.27
N ASP A 491 -11.69 -8.00 15.64
CA ASP A 491 -10.57 -8.65 16.32
C ASP A 491 -9.58 -7.65 16.89
N MET A 492 -9.23 -6.63 16.11
CA MET A 492 -8.30 -5.59 16.54
C MET A 492 -8.84 -4.79 17.71
N ILE A 493 -10.06 -4.26 17.59
CA ILE A 493 -10.71 -3.49 18.67
C ILE A 493 -10.83 -4.34 19.93
N LYS A 494 -11.28 -5.59 19.79
CA LYS A 494 -11.43 -6.49 20.93
C LYS A 494 -10.09 -6.76 21.63
N MET A 495 -9.01 -6.98 20.87
CA MET A 495 -7.68 -7.16 21.44
C MET A 495 -7.23 -5.90 22.20
N LYS A 496 -7.43 -4.70 21.64
CA LYS A 496 -7.10 -3.43 22.33
C LYS A 496 -7.84 -3.29 23.66
N THR A 497 -9.17 -3.50 23.64
CA THR A 497 -10.00 -3.38 24.85
C THR A 497 -9.59 -4.40 25.92
N GLU A 498 -9.24 -5.63 25.54
CA GLU A 498 -8.73 -6.65 26.47
C GLU A 498 -7.39 -6.25 27.12
N ARG A 499 -6.51 -5.61 26.35
CA ARG A 499 -5.24 -5.06 26.85
C ARG A 499 -5.49 -3.94 27.86
N ASP A 500 -6.31 -2.95 27.52
CA ASP A 500 -6.52 -1.75 28.34
C ASP A 500 -7.25 -2.06 29.66
N THR A 501 -8.05 -3.13 29.68
CA THR A 501 -8.80 -3.55 30.87
C THR A 501 -8.09 -4.62 31.70
N ASN A 502 -6.82 -4.94 31.41
CA ASN A 502 -6.07 -6.04 32.05
C ASN A 502 -6.85 -7.37 32.08
N GLY A 503 -7.64 -7.65 31.04
CA GLY A 503 -8.47 -8.85 30.93
C GLY A 503 -9.69 -8.91 31.87
N ILE A 504 -10.03 -7.82 32.58
CA ILE A 504 -11.16 -7.79 33.52
C ILE A 504 -12.51 -7.72 32.77
N THR A 505 -12.56 -7.12 31.57
CA THR A 505 -13.78 -7.13 30.73
C THR A 505 -13.76 -8.30 29.75
N SER A 506 -13.89 -9.50 30.29
CA SER A 506 -14.48 -10.60 29.53
C SER A 506 -15.90 -10.18 29.11
N THR A 507 -16.20 -10.22 27.81
CA THR A 507 -17.56 -10.23 27.23
C THR A 507 -18.42 -8.95 27.30
N LEU A 508 -18.17 -7.96 26.41
CA LEU A 508 -19.24 -7.06 25.96
C LEU A 508 -19.66 -7.42 24.54
N ILE A 509 -20.24 -8.60 24.43
CA ILE A 509 -21.22 -8.87 23.38
C ILE A 509 -22.55 -8.29 23.89
N PRO A 510 -23.32 -7.55 23.07
CA PRO A 510 -23.05 -7.24 21.66
C PRO A 510 -21.97 -6.17 21.44
N TRP A 511 -21.25 -6.26 20.33
CA TRP A 511 -20.32 -5.22 19.88
C TRP A 511 -21.10 -3.95 19.54
N LYS A 512 -20.85 -2.87 20.28
CA LYS A 512 -21.60 -1.63 20.16
C LYS A 512 -20.96 -0.72 19.11
N ILE A 513 -21.70 -0.48 18.03
CA ILE A 513 -21.24 0.33 16.91
C ILE A 513 -22.16 1.54 16.79
N ARG A 514 -21.57 2.72 16.61
CA ARG A 514 -22.31 3.94 16.33
C ARG A 514 -22.19 4.30 14.86
N ILE A 515 -23.31 4.66 14.23
CA ILE A 515 -23.34 5.18 12.86
C ILE A 515 -23.44 6.71 12.87
N HIS A 516 -22.68 7.33 11.98
CA HIS A 516 -22.60 8.78 11.80
C HIS A 516 -22.89 9.13 10.34
N PHE A 517 -23.65 10.22 10.14
CA PHE A 517 -23.93 10.82 8.83
C PHE A 517 -23.31 12.22 8.69
N THR A 518 -22.63 12.70 9.73
CA THR A 518 -21.99 14.01 9.81
C THR A 518 -20.53 13.84 10.23
N SER A 519 -19.72 14.88 10.03
CA SER A 519 -18.33 14.96 10.53
C SER A 519 -17.48 13.74 10.12
N TYR A 520 -17.44 13.44 8.82
CA TYR A 520 -16.66 12.31 8.32
C TYR A 520 -15.16 12.50 8.58
N PRO A 521 -14.46 11.52 9.21
CA PRO A 521 -13.05 11.66 9.58
C PRO A 521 -12.12 11.38 8.39
N ALA A 522 -12.07 12.31 7.43
CA ALA A 522 -11.35 12.12 6.15
C ALA A 522 -9.83 11.88 6.28
N SER A 523 -9.22 12.31 7.38
CA SER A 523 -7.80 12.07 7.67
C SER A 523 -7.50 10.64 8.12
N LEU A 524 -8.50 9.94 8.69
CA LEU A 524 -8.36 8.57 9.23
C LEU A 524 -9.00 7.53 8.31
N LEU A 525 -10.11 7.92 7.67
CA LEU A 525 -10.81 7.13 6.68
C LEU A 525 -10.67 7.89 5.35
N PRO A 526 -9.87 7.41 4.39
CA PRO A 526 -9.78 8.09 3.10
C PRO A 526 -11.17 8.14 2.47
N MET A 527 -11.67 9.36 2.28
CA MET A 527 -12.96 9.62 1.66
C MET A 527 -12.87 9.31 0.17
N THR A 528 -13.77 8.46 -0.31
CA THR A 528 -13.90 8.14 -1.73
C THR A 528 -14.87 9.10 -2.39
N GLN A 529 -14.44 10.32 -2.74
CA GLN A 529 -15.15 11.11 -3.73
C GLN A 529 -14.14 11.71 -4.72
N ILE A 530 -13.81 10.89 -5.71
CA ILE A 530 -13.40 11.39 -7.02
C ILE A 530 -14.45 10.82 -8.00
N GLY A 531 -15.51 11.59 -8.26
CA GLY A 531 -16.58 11.28 -9.23
C GLY A 531 -17.89 10.71 -8.65
N ASP A 532 -18.82 10.37 -9.56
CA ASP A 532 -20.17 9.78 -9.35
C ASP A 532 -20.19 8.38 -8.69
N ASP A 533 -19.08 7.93 -8.09
CA ASP A 533 -18.91 6.57 -7.61
C ASP A 533 -19.17 6.42 -6.09
N ASP A 534 -20.28 5.74 -5.80
CA ASP A 534 -20.75 5.31 -4.49
C ASP A 534 -19.75 4.40 -3.72
N ILE A 535 -19.76 4.45 -2.38
CA ILE A 535 -18.99 3.58 -1.47
C ILE A 535 -19.11 2.08 -1.80
N LEU A 536 -20.28 1.61 -2.27
CA LEU A 536 -20.46 0.21 -2.65
C LEU A 536 -19.63 -0.17 -3.88
N LYS A 537 -19.48 0.73 -4.86
CA LYS A 537 -18.61 0.50 -6.03
C LYS A 537 -17.14 0.45 -5.59
N ASN A 538 -16.75 1.31 -4.65
CA ASN A 538 -15.40 1.32 -4.10
C ASN A 538 -15.08 0.03 -3.34
N LEU A 539 -16.01 -0.48 -2.52
CA LEU A 539 -15.88 -1.77 -1.86
C LEU A 539 -15.79 -2.93 -2.85
N THR A 540 -16.58 -2.89 -3.92
CA THR A 540 -16.52 -3.89 -5.01
C THR A 540 -15.14 -3.90 -5.64
N ARG A 541 -14.61 -2.72 -5.99
CA ARG A 541 -13.27 -2.55 -6.56
C ARG A 541 -12.18 -3.00 -5.61
N ASN A 542 -12.27 -2.62 -4.33
CA ASN A 542 -11.33 -3.04 -3.28
C ASN A 542 -11.28 -4.57 -3.15
N TYR A 543 -12.44 -5.23 -3.06
CA TYR A 543 -12.52 -6.68 -2.98
C TYR A 543 -11.93 -7.37 -4.21
N LEU A 544 -12.30 -6.94 -5.42
CA LEU A 544 -11.81 -7.56 -6.66
C LEU A 544 -10.30 -7.34 -6.86
N ASN A 545 -9.79 -6.17 -6.49
CA ASN A 545 -8.36 -5.88 -6.53
C ASN A 545 -7.60 -6.76 -5.53
N SER A 546 -8.10 -6.87 -4.29
CA SER A 546 -7.54 -7.78 -3.27
C SER A 546 -7.54 -9.24 -3.77
N LEU A 547 -8.65 -9.70 -4.34
CA LEU A 547 -8.72 -11.06 -4.89
C LEU A 547 -7.67 -11.28 -6.00
N LYS A 548 -7.56 -10.36 -6.96
CA LYS A 548 -6.56 -10.45 -8.05
C LYS A 548 -5.13 -10.45 -7.51
N GLN A 549 -4.85 -9.65 -6.48
CA GLN A 549 -3.55 -9.64 -5.80
C GLN A 549 -3.24 -10.99 -5.16
N SER A 550 -4.20 -11.57 -4.43
CA SER A 550 -4.02 -12.87 -3.79
C SER A 550 -3.71 -13.97 -4.82
N LEU A 551 -4.37 -13.94 -5.98
CA LEU A 551 -4.18 -14.90 -7.06
C LEU A 551 -2.81 -14.73 -7.72
N TYR A 552 -2.37 -13.48 -7.92
CA TYR A 552 -1.01 -13.22 -8.37
C TYR A 552 0.02 -13.78 -7.38
N ILE A 553 -0.17 -13.58 -6.07
CA ILE A 553 0.73 -14.13 -5.05
C ILE A 553 0.76 -15.66 -5.09
N GLN A 554 -0.40 -16.29 -5.18
CA GLN A 554 -0.56 -17.76 -5.17
C GLN A 554 0.10 -18.43 -6.39
N HIS A 555 0.12 -17.77 -7.55
CA HIS A 555 0.53 -18.38 -8.81
C HIS A 555 1.66 -17.63 -9.55
N GLN A 556 2.20 -16.57 -8.95
CA GLN A 556 3.17 -15.62 -9.53
C GLN A 556 2.80 -15.15 -10.96
N SER A 557 1.50 -15.08 -11.25
CA SER A 557 0.98 -14.86 -12.59
C SER A 557 -0.33 -14.08 -12.56
N ASN A 558 -0.39 -13.02 -13.37
CA ASN A 558 -1.60 -12.21 -13.53
C ASN A 558 -2.64 -12.89 -14.42
N LYS A 559 -2.31 -14.02 -15.08
CA LYS A 559 -3.20 -14.66 -16.07
C LYS A 559 -4.53 -15.09 -15.47
N ILE A 560 -4.51 -15.68 -14.28
CA ILE A 560 -5.72 -16.19 -13.63
C ILE A 560 -6.67 -15.04 -13.28
N GLY A 561 -6.15 -13.98 -12.64
CA GLY A 561 -6.94 -12.79 -12.32
C GLY A 561 -7.39 -11.98 -13.54
N LYS A 562 -6.60 -11.95 -14.63
CA LYS A 562 -6.96 -11.28 -15.89
C LYS A 562 -8.02 -12.02 -16.69
N ASN A 563 -8.04 -13.36 -16.63
CA ASN A 563 -8.98 -14.20 -17.37
C ASN A 563 -10.36 -14.31 -16.70
N MET A 564 -10.56 -13.69 -15.53
CA MET A 564 -11.85 -13.65 -14.86
C MET A 564 -12.90 -12.91 -15.69
N THR A 565 -14.02 -13.58 -15.96
CA THR A 565 -15.14 -12.98 -16.69
C THR A 565 -15.88 -11.95 -15.83
N LYS A 566 -16.60 -11.02 -16.49
CA LYS A 566 -17.48 -10.07 -15.80
C LYS A 566 -18.59 -10.77 -15.00
N ASP A 567 -19.06 -11.92 -15.47
CA ASP A 567 -20.03 -12.76 -14.75
C ASP A 567 -19.43 -13.31 -13.45
N SER A 568 -18.22 -13.87 -13.51
CA SER A 568 -17.50 -14.36 -12.33
C SER A 568 -17.31 -13.26 -11.29
N HIS A 569 -16.91 -12.04 -11.69
CA HIS A 569 -16.82 -10.89 -10.78
C HIS A 569 -18.16 -10.56 -10.12
N THR A 570 -19.25 -10.55 -10.89
CA THR A 570 -20.59 -10.21 -10.41
C THR A 570 -21.09 -11.25 -9.42
N ARG A 571 -20.92 -12.55 -9.72
CA ARG A 571 -21.31 -13.66 -8.84
C ARG A 571 -20.53 -13.66 -7.53
N LEU A 572 -19.22 -13.43 -7.57
CA LEU A 572 -18.38 -13.33 -6.37
C LEU A 572 -18.81 -12.17 -5.47
N TRP A 573 -19.09 -11.00 -6.05
CA TRP A 573 -19.58 -9.85 -5.30
C TRP A 573 -20.98 -10.12 -4.72
N HIS A 574 -21.86 -10.74 -5.50
CA HIS A 574 -23.21 -11.09 -5.03
C HIS A 574 -23.17 -12.04 -3.83
N SER A 575 -22.30 -13.06 -3.84
CA SER A 575 -22.10 -13.95 -2.69
C SER A 575 -21.66 -13.21 -1.42
N LEU A 576 -20.84 -12.17 -1.57
CA LEU A 576 -20.42 -11.33 -0.44
C LEU A 576 -21.57 -10.47 0.10
N LYS A 577 -22.44 -9.97 -0.80
CA LYS A 577 -23.63 -9.16 -0.46
C LYS A 577 -24.75 -9.97 0.18
N SER A 578 -24.98 -11.19 -0.29
CA SER A 578 -25.98 -12.11 0.28
C SER A 578 -25.48 -12.85 1.52
N PHE A 579 -24.17 -12.81 1.79
CA PHE A 579 -23.49 -13.61 2.82
C PHE A 579 -23.62 -15.12 2.58
N GLU A 580 -23.91 -15.51 1.34
CA GLU A 580 -24.10 -16.87 0.89
C GLU A 580 -22.94 -17.29 -0.02
N PHE A 581 -22.01 -18.02 0.57
CA PHE A 581 -20.88 -18.64 -0.14
C PHE A 581 -21.28 -20.03 -0.67
N ASN A 582 -22.35 -20.05 -1.47
CA ASN A 582 -22.97 -21.25 -2.03
C ASN A 582 -22.06 -21.93 -3.07
N ASP A 583 -22.55 -23.03 -3.66
CA ASP A 583 -21.81 -23.81 -4.67
C ASP A 583 -21.31 -22.94 -5.84
N SER A 584 -22.07 -21.91 -6.24
CA SER A 584 -21.65 -20.92 -7.24
C SER A 584 -20.35 -20.16 -6.89
N PHE A 585 -20.14 -19.82 -5.62
CA PHE A 585 -18.90 -19.20 -5.15
C PHE A 585 -17.75 -20.22 -5.16
N ARG A 586 -18.05 -21.46 -4.73
CA ARG A 586 -17.07 -22.56 -4.75
C ARG A 586 -16.62 -22.88 -6.16
N GLU A 587 -17.54 -23.02 -7.10
CA GLU A 587 -17.26 -23.27 -8.51
C GLU A 587 -16.29 -22.25 -9.10
N ILE A 588 -16.52 -20.96 -8.86
CA ILE A 588 -15.62 -19.90 -9.34
C ILE A 588 -14.25 -20.00 -8.65
N MET A 589 -14.23 -20.22 -7.33
CA MET A 589 -12.96 -20.37 -6.60
C MET A 589 -12.19 -21.63 -7.04
N ASP A 590 -12.88 -22.70 -7.38
CA ASP A 590 -12.33 -23.95 -7.89
C ASP A 590 -11.85 -23.80 -9.35
N GLU A 591 -12.56 -23.03 -10.18
CA GLU A 591 -12.13 -22.63 -11.52
C GLU A 591 -10.83 -21.81 -11.45
N LEU A 592 -10.76 -20.84 -10.54
CA LEU A 592 -9.56 -20.05 -10.28
C LEU A 592 -8.38 -20.92 -9.82
N ASN A 593 -8.66 -21.99 -9.07
CA ASN A 593 -7.66 -22.96 -8.63
C ASN A 593 -7.24 -23.95 -9.75
N SER A 594 -8.12 -24.26 -10.71
CA SER A 594 -7.96 -25.39 -11.65
C SER A 594 -7.48 -24.99 -13.06
N GLY A 595 -7.06 -23.74 -13.25
CA GLY A 595 -6.69 -23.14 -14.54
C GLY A 595 -5.53 -23.78 -15.34
N ASN A 596 -5.02 -24.97 -14.97
CA ASN A 596 -4.26 -25.86 -15.85
C ASN A 596 -4.14 -27.28 -15.24
N LYS A 597 -4.72 -28.29 -15.91
CA LYS A 597 -4.97 -29.65 -15.38
C LYS A 597 -3.73 -30.53 -15.07
N GLU A 598 -2.51 -30.02 -15.18
CA GLU A 598 -1.29 -30.83 -15.00
C GLU A 598 -0.32 -30.32 -13.90
N MET A 599 -0.60 -29.21 -13.20
CA MET A 599 0.41 -28.57 -12.32
C MET A 599 -0.04 -28.09 -10.93
N TYR A 600 -1.32 -28.22 -10.51
CA TYR A 600 -1.80 -27.49 -9.32
C TYR A 600 -2.38 -28.39 -8.22
N ALA A 601 -1.53 -28.67 -7.24
CA ALA A 601 -1.93 -28.93 -5.86
C ALA A 601 -1.28 -27.96 -4.85
N SER A 602 -0.26 -27.19 -5.27
CA SER A 602 0.52 -26.31 -4.40
C SER A 602 0.47 -24.86 -4.85
N ILE A 603 0.09 -23.96 -3.95
CA ILE A 603 0.31 -22.53 -4.10
C ILE A 603 1.82 -22.23 -4.02
N GLU A 604 2.30 -21.24 -4.76
CA GLU A 604 3.71 -20.84 -4.69
C GLU A 604 4.01 -20.06 -3.42
N LYS A 605 3.10 -19.16 -3.04
CA LYS A 605 3.21 -18.36 -1.81
C LYS A 605 1.84 -18.17 -1.17
N VAL A 606 1.84 -18.03 0.15
CA VAL A 606 0.66 -17.73 0.95
C VAL A 606 0.49 -16.20 1.04
N PRO A 607 -0.64 -15.63 0.56
CA PRO A 607 -0.94 -14.21 0.71
C PRO A 607 -1.37 -13.88 2.14
N ILE A 608 -0.62 -12.99 2.80
CA ILE A 608 -0.88 -12.61 4.20
C ILE A 608 -0.99 -11.10 4.32
N ARG A 609 -1.97 -10.66 5.10
CA ARG A 609 -2.12 -9.28 5.57
C ARG A 609 -1.97 -9.26 7.07
N LEU A 610 -0.99 -8.50 7.53
CA LEU A 610 -0.70 -8.25 8.92
C LEU A 610 -1.22 -6.90 9.33
N TRP A 611 -1.91 -6.91 10.45
CA TRP A 611 -2.33 -5.70 11.10
C TRP A 611 -1.67 -5.64 12.46
N ILE A 612 -0.84 -4.63 12.68
CA ILE A 612 -0.06 -4.48 13.90
C ILE A 612 -0.48 -3.17 14.57
N ASP A 613 -1.13 -3.26 15.73
CA ASP A 613 -1.67 -2.12 16.45
C ASP A 613 -2.51 -1.21 15.53
N ASP A 614 -2.21 0.09 15.48
CA ASP A 614 -2.85 1.09 14.62
C ASP A 614 -2.11 1.37 13.31
N ARG A 615 -1.07 0.59 13.01
CA ARG A 615 -0.28 0.80 11.80
C ARG A 615 -1.09 0.43 10.54
N PRO A 616 -0.73 1.02 9.38
CA PRO A 616 -1.24 0.57 8.09
C PRO A 616 -1.05 -0.94 7.90
N VAL A 617 -1.95 -1.56 7.15
CA VAL A 617 -1.90 -3.01 6.91
C VAL A 617 -0.65 -3.34 6.12
N PHE A 618 0.20 -4.20 6.67
CA PHE A 618 1.38 -4.72 5.99
C PHE A 618 0.97 -5.98 5.24
N SER A 619 1.19 -6.03 3.93
CA SER A 619 0.90 -7.23 3.14
C SER A 619 2.18 -7.83 2.59
N ARG A 620 2.45 -9.08 2.94
CA ARG A 620 3.60 -9.83 2.42
C ARG A 620 3.26 -11.29 2.20
N PRO A 621 3.81 -11.91 1.14
CA PRO A 621 3.66 -13.33 0.95
C PRO A 621 4.68 -14.11 1.79
N CYS A 622 4.31 -15.31 2.27
CA CYS A 622 5.25 -16.25 2.87
C CYS A 622 5.31 -17.58 2.09
N GLN A 623 6.31 -18.40 2.39
CA GLN A 623 6.39 -19.75 1.84
C GLN A 623 5.34 -20.65 2.51
N PRO A 624 4.65 -21.52 1.77
CA PRO A 624 3.61 -22.41 2.32
C PRO A 624 4.11 -23.31 3.45
N GLN A 625 5.37 -23.72 3.42
CA GLN A 625 5.96 -24.64 4.40
C GLN A 625 6.36 -23.97 5.72
N GLN A 626 6.38 -22.63 5.77
CA GLN A 626 6.71 -21.90 7.00
C GLN A 626 5.62 -22.13 8.06
N THR A 627 6.01 -22.04 9.33
CA THR A 627 5.07 -21.96 10.44
C THR A 627 4.67 -20.51 10.72
N LEU A 628 3.56 -20.30 11.43
CA LEU A 628 3.17 -18.97 11.90
C LEU A 628 4.31 -18.32 12.72
N LYS A 629 5.00 -19.11 13.55
CA LYS A 629 6.18 -18.67 14.30
C LYS A 629 7.27 -18.12 13.40
N ASP A 630 7.61 -18.84 12.32
CA ASP A 630 8.69 -18.43 11.42
C ASP A 630 8.35 -17.10 10.73
N VAL A 631 7.10 -16.95 10.30
CA VAL A 631 6.60 -15.74 9.66
C VAL A 631 6.63 -14.57 10.64
N LEU A 632 6.04 -14.73 11.83
CA LEU A 632 6.00 -13.68 12.84
C LEU A 632 7.41 -13.32 13.31
N HIS A 633 8.30 -14.30 13.54
CA HIS A 633 9.68 -14.02 13.91
C HIS A 633 10.46 -13.32 12.80
N ALA A 634 10.27 -13.69 11.53
CA ALA A 634 10.96 -13.06 10.41
C ALA A 634 10.53 -11.61 10.22
N TRP A 635 9.24 -11.32 10.41
CA TRP A 635 8.69 -10.01 10.12
C TRP A 635 8.69 -9.09 11.35
N LEU A 636 8.56 -9.63 12.56
CA LEU A 636 8.65 -8.85 13.80
C LEU A 636 10.08 -8.80 14.37
N ARG A 637 11.14 -9.01 13.56
CA ARG A 637 12.54 -8.98 14.06
C ARG A 637 12.89 -7.68 14.78
N ASN A 638 12.45 -6.55 14.23
CA ASN A 638 12.65 -5.22 14.82
C ASN A 638 11.75 -4.95 16.05
N LEU A 639 10.92 -5.92 16.40
CA LEU A 639 9.85 -5.85 17.39
C LEU A 639 10.00 -6.94 18.47
N SER A 640 11.11 -7.70 18.44
CA SER A 640 11.38 -8.84 19.33
C SER A 640 11.39 -8.51 20.83
N GLU A 641 11.61 -7.23 21.17
CA GLU A 641 11.54 -6.68 22.53
C GLU A 641 10.11 -6.65 23.09
N PHE A 642 9.09 -6.79 22.26
CA PHE A 642 7.71 -6.76 22.72
C PHE A 642 7.11 -8.16 22.85
N GLU A 643 6.17 -8.28 23.76
CA GLU A 643 5.24 -9.41 23.83
C GLU A 643 4.03 -9.10 22.93
N PHE A 644 3.64 -10.06 22.10
CA PHE A 644 2.53 -9.89 21.15
C PHE A 644 1.38 -10.83 21.47
N SER A 645 0.16 -10.34 21.30
CA SER A 645 -1.03 -11.17 21.11
C SER A 645 -1.36 -11.20 19.63
N TRP A 646 -1.86 -12.33 19.12
CA TRP A 646 -2.34 -12.42 17.74
C TRP A 646 -3.69 -13.13 17.64
N ARG A 647 -4.46 -12.78 16.62
CA ARG A 647 -5.72 -13.43 16.26
C ARG A 647 -5.87 -13.62 14.76
N ILE A 648 -6.45 -14.75 14.38
CA ILE A 648 -6.90 -15.06 13.03
C ILE A 648 -8.35 -15.51 13.14
N GLN A 649 -9.27 -14.86 12.43
CA GLN A 649 -10.71 -15.15 12.51
C GLN A 649 -11.29 -15.14 13.95
N GLY A 650 -10.74 -14.30 14.82
CA GLY A 650 -11.16 -14.16 16.22
C GLY A 650 -10.71 -15.25 17.18
N ILE A 651 -9.83 -16.16 16.73
CA ILE A 651 -9.21 -17.18 17.58
C ILE A 651 -7.70 -16.97 17.68
N GLU A 652 -7.14 -17.38 18.81
CA GLU A 652 -5.69 -17.49 18.99
C GLU A 652 -5.24 -18.83 18.41
N VAL A 653 -4.40 -18.77 17.39
CA VAL A 653 -3.91 -19.94 16.65
C VAL A 653 -2.52 -20.30 17.17
N PRO A 654 -2.21 -21.59 17.42
CA PRO A 654 -0.86 -22.01 17.81
C PRO A 654 0.22 -21.56 16.82
N LEU A 655 1.38 -21.16 17.33
CA LEU A 655 2.50 -20.64 16.51
C LEU A 655 3.10 -21.71 15.59
N GLU A 656 2.93 -22.98 15.93
CA GLU A 656 3.47 -24.13 15.22
C GLU A 656 2.65 -24.49 13.97
N CYS A 657 1.46 -23.88 13.80
CA CYS A 657 0.59 -24.14 12.66
C CYS A 657 1.27 -23.78 11.34
N ASN A 658 1.10 -24.64 10.34
CA ASN A 658 1.61 -24.44 8.99
C ASN A 658 0.81 -23.35 8.25
N MET A 659 1.50 -22.46 7.53
CA MET A 659 0.86 -21.32 6.87
C MET A 659 -0.06 -21.71 5.72
N GLU A 660 0.25 -22.79 4.99
CA GLU A 660 -0.64 -23.29 3.92
C GLU A 660 -1.96 -23.81 4.50
N GLU A 661 -1.91 -24.56 5.60
CA GLU A 661 -3.09 -25.09 6.28
C GLU A 661 -3.95 -23.96 6.85
N LEU A 662 -3.32 -22.98 7.50
CA LEU A 662 -4.02 -21.79 8.01
C LEU A 662 -4.68 -21.00 6.89
N TRP A 663 -4.00 -20.83 5.77
CA TRP A 663 -4.57 -20.14 4.63
C TRP A 663 -5.75 -20.93 4.00
N LYS A 664 -5.59 -22.24 3.79
CA LYS A 664 -6.65 -23.11 3.26
C LYS A 664 -7.93 -23.09 4.11
N THR A 665 -7.79 -22.90 5.41
CA THR A 665 -8.91 -23.01 6.36
C THR A 665 -9.49 -21.66 6.79
N LEU A 666 -8.64 -20.64 7.02
CA LEU A 666 -9.01 -19.40 7.69
C LEU A 666 -8.90 -18.14 6.83
N CYS A 667 -8.50 -18.24 5.55
CA CYS A 667 -8.48 -17.07 4.66
C CYS A 667 -9.88 -16.43 4.52
N HIS A 668 -9.88 -15.14 4.22
CA HIS A 668 -11.10 -14.39 3.90
C HIS A 668 -11.51 -14.62 2.43
N PRO A 669 -12.70 -14.17 2.00
CA PRO A 669 -13.19 -14.38 0.63
C PRO A 669 -12.30 -13.79 -0.48
N ASP A 670 -11.48 -12.80 -0.15
CA ASP A 670 -10.46 -12.24 -1.04
C ASP A 670 -9.18 -13.09 -1.11
N ARG A 671 -9.19 -14.25 -0.42
CA ARG A 671 -8.13 -15.24 -0.28
C ARG A 671 -6.86 -14.74 0.41
N PHE A 672 -6.92 -13.63 1.14
CA PHE A 672 -5.84 -13.26 2.07
C PHE A 672 -6.05 -13.90 3.45
N LEU A 673 -4.96 -14.31 4.09
CA LEU A 673 -4.95 -14.64 5.50
C LEU A 673 -4.68 -13.36 6.30
N TYR A 674 -5.67 -12.92 7.08
CA TYR A 674 -5.55 -11.73 7.93
C TYR A 674 -5.10 -12.13 9.33
N ILE A 675 -3.99 -11.54 9.78
CA ILE A 675 -3.41 -11.78 11.10
C ILE A 675 -3.41 -10.45 11.85
N SER A 676 -4.24 -10.35 12.88
CA SER A 676 -4.27 -9.19 13.77
C SER A 676 -3.27 -9.39 14.89
N ILE A 677 -2.42 -8.41 15.14
CA ILE A 677 -1.35 -8.43 16.13
C ILE A 677 -1.48 -7.19 16.99
N LEU A 678 -1.41 -7.38 18.31
CA LEU A 678 -1.38 -6.31 19.28
C LEU A 678 -0.13 -6.44 20.15
N THR A 679 0.57 -5.33 20.31
CA THR A 679 1.70 -5.18 21.22
C THR A 679 1.19 -5.10 22.66
N ILE A 680 1.60 -6.02 23.54
CA ILE A 680 1.11 -6.12 24.92
C ILE A 680 1.99 -5.30 25.88
N LYS A 681 3.29 -5.61 25.95
CA LYS A 681 4.27 -4.97 26.84
C LYS A 681 5.66 -4.98 26.23
N ASN A 682 6.49 -4.02 26.64
CA ASN A 682 7.93 -4.12 26.47
C ASN A 682 8.46 -5.20 27.44
N LYS A 683 9.30 -6.12 26.97
CA LYS A 683 9.89 -7.21 27.78
C LYS A 683 11.02 -6.73 28.69
N GLN A 684 11.25 -5.42 28.80
CA GLN A 684 12.26 -4.81 29.67
C GLN A 684 11.87 -4.85 31.15
#